data_AF-A0A3P1T9Y8-F1
#
_entry.id   AF-A0A3P1T9Y8-F1
#
_cell.length_a   1.000
_cell.length_b   1.000
_cell.length_c   1.000
_cell.angle_alpha   90.00
_cell.angle_beta   90.00
_cell.angle_gamma   90.00
#
_symmetry.space_group_name_H-M   'P 1'
#
loop_
_entity.id
_entity.type
_entity.pdbx_description
1 polymer ?
#
loop_
_entity_poly.entity_id
_entity_poly.type
_entity_poly.pdbx_seq_one_letter_code
_entity_poly.pdbx_strand_id
1 'polypeptide(L)'
;MTAPAALEATDLTWHPLGAGAPVLQDLNLTVAPGERVLVTGVSGAGKSTLLRALAGVLEEHGPGDLTGSLLVGGTPARSGRPDVGFVQQQPFDSIVADTVGRDVAFGPENLGCPPEEIRARVAEALDLVGFPFGERHGTGALSGGQAQRLAMAGALALRPSVLLLDEPAAMLDASAAREVREAVRRVVERNRATLVVVDHDIAGWVGIARRLVVLERGRVRLDGPLDDVVATHRTELLELGLWVPGAEAPEPRRIELAAPSTPRALTAHDLRVLRRPALSFHTTRRPARLVLDRVDLRLDPGELVALRGESGSGKSTLLAALIGLVPLEAGEIRLQGVSGEPRRWSSVELASRMSWVPQFPEALAVGETVLDSLLASVDRFGWPRQETEVQARALLAALGLADLAGRAPLSLSGGEQRRLAVACAVLHAPAVLALDEPTVGLDRHSWAAVVGLIRSATKAGTATVVATHDEALAHRADREHHLTPVPTSGEGDVTPTRGLLGRAGPLSLLAGAVLVTVSGLAASGVVPLLAACTVMVVLGAVMTGFRFHPARLLPAVVAVLSVAWSNWVLASPPDVVPALEAALRVAFIVVPGVVVASFLDPTGLGDHLGRRLGLPARPVLAMTAALRRLDEFAALWQELAGARRVRGLGPTRGLVSRGRYWAGLCFTLLVESLRRAGRLTVAMDCRGYSAPGPRTWLGEAPWTRSDTAVVLCAVTMAVVPHLVRALG
;
A
#
# COMPACT_ATOMS: atom_id res chain seq x y z
N MET A 1 0.73 26.83 21.42
CA MET A 1 0.07 25.53 21.61
C MET A 1 -1.42 25.76 21.48
N THR A 2 -2.13 24.84 20.84
CA THR A 2 -3.57 24.92 20.58
C THR A 2 -4.31 24.38 21.79
N ALA A 3 -5.36 25.07 22.27
CA ALA A 3 -6.16 24.58 23.38
C ALA A 3 -6.89 23.29 22.96
N PRO A 4 -7.07 22.30 23.86
CA PRO A 4 -7.84 21.11 23.53
C PRO A 4 -9.28 21.47 23.17
N ALA A 5 -9.85 20.70 22.25
CA ALA A 5 -11.22 20.91 21.77
C ALA A 5 -12.13 19.75 22.17
N ALA A 6 -13.40 20.05 22.42
CA ALA A 6 -14.43 19.05 22.64
C ALA A 6 -14.84 18.38 21.31
N LEU A 7 -15.37 17.17 21.39
CA LEU A 7 -16.03 16.46 20.28
C LEU A 7 -17.47 16.17 20.68
N GLU A 8 -18.42 16.47 19.80
CA GLU A 8 -19.84 16.28 20.04
C GLU A 8 -20.49 15.67 18.80
N ALA A 9 -20.99 14.44 18.92
CA ALA A 9 -21.83 13.77 17.94
C ALA A 9 -23.25 13.69 18.51
N THR A 10 -24.25 14.14 17.76
CA THR A 10 -25.67 14.09 18.14
C THR A 10 -26.48 13.46 17.03
N ASP A 11 -27.18 12.37 17.36
CA ASP A 11 -27.99 11.57 16.43
C ASP A 11 -27.28 11.25 15.11
N LEU A 12 -25.97 11.01 15.18
CA LEU A 12 -25.12 10.84 14.02
C LEU A 12 -25.45 9.51 13.33
N THR A 13 -25.89 9.59 12.08
CA THR A 13 -26.17 8.42 11.25
C THR A 13 -25.40 8.52 9.94
N TRP A 14 -24.70 7.45 9.57
CA TRP A 14 -24.01 7.34 8.30
C TRP A 14 -24.50 6.11 7.54
N HIS A 15 -25.08 6.36 6.37
CA HIS A 15 -25.54 5.32 5.45
C HIS A 15 -24.73 5.37 4.16
N PRO A 16 -23.71 4.51 3.99
CA PRO A 16 -22.97 4.44 2.74
C PRO A 16 -23.89 4.08 1.56
N LEU A 17 -23.64 4.67 0.39
CA LEU A 17 -24.41 4.37 -0.81
C LEU A 17 -24.33 2.87 -1.15
N GLY A 18 -25.49 2.24 -1.34
CA GLY A 18 -25.59 0.82 -1.67
C GLY A 18 -25.46 -0.14 -0.47
N ALA A 19 -25.26 0.37 0.75
CA ALA A 19 -25.33 -0.47 1.95
C ALA A 19 -26.79 -0.81 2.29
N GLY A 20 -27.05 -2.04 2.72
CA GLY A 20 -28.38 -2.47 3.17
C GLY A 20 -28.81 -1.95 4.55
N ALA A 21 -27.87 -1.34 5.30
CA ALA A 21 -28.08 -0.78 6.62
C ALA A 21 -27.05 0.33 6.89
N PRO A 22 -27.37 1.29 7.79
CA PRO A 22 -26.41 2.30 8.21
C PRO A 22 -25.24 1.68 8.99
N VAL A 23 -24.05 2.28 8.86
CA VAL A 23 -22.82 1.86 9.56
C VAL A 23 -22.69 2.55 10.92
N LEU A 24 -23.15 3.80 11.02
CA LEU A 24 -23.36 4.52 12.28
C LEU A 24 -24.85 4.83 12.38
N GLN A 25 -25.45 4.67 13.55
CA GLN A 25 -26.91 4.78 13.69
C GLN A 25 -27.28 5.50 14.99
N ASP A 26 -27.89 6.67 14.88
CA ASP A 26 -28.31 7.54 16.00
C ASP A 26 -27.22 7.68 17.09
N LEU A 27 -25.97 7.82 16.66
CA LEU A 27 -24.83 7.80 17.57
C LEU A 27 -24.74 9.14 18.31
N ASN A 28 -24.75 9.05 19.64
CA ASN A 28 -24.58 10.17 20.55
C ASN A 28 -23.28 9.96 21.35
N LEU A 29 -22.34 10.91 21.23
CA LEU A 29 -21.04 10.84 21.90
C LEU A 29 -20.51 12.24 22.19
N THR A 30 -20.14 12.49 23.44
CA THR A 30 -19.48 13.73 23.87
C THR A 30 -18.13 13.40 24.49
N VAL A 31 -17.08 14.05 23.99
CA VAL A 31 -15.70 13.97 24.51
C VAL A 31 -15.27 15.37 24.95
N ALA A 32 -14.96 15.52 26.23
CA ALA A 32 -14.54 16.80 26.80
C ALA A 32 -13.13 17.20 26.34
N PRO A 33 -12.78 18.51 26.37
CA PRO A 33 -11.44 18.96 26.06
C PRO A 33 -10.37 18.27 26.93
N GLY A 34 -9.36 17.67 26.29
CA GLY A 34 -8.24 16.99 26.96
C GLY A 34 -8.57 15.60 27.48
N GLU A 35 -9.79 15.11 27.26
CA GLU A 35 -10.20 13.76 27.59
C GLU A 35 -9.47 12.74 26.70
N ARG A 36 -9.27 11.53 27.23
CA ARG A 36 -8.53 10.44 26.58
C ARG A 36 -9.43 9.21 26.48
N VAL A 37 -10.00 9.00 25.32
CA VAL A 37 -11.04 7.99 25.08
C VAL A 37 -10.49 6.86 24.22
N LEU A 38 -10.67 5.63 24.69
CA LEU A 38 -10.53 4.43 23.88
C LEU A 38 -11.91 4.05 23.33
N VAL A 39 -12.02 3.93 22.02
CA VAL A 39 -13.19 3.42 21.32
C VAL A 39 -12.90 1.99 20.87
N THR A 40 -13.67 1.04 21.34
CA THR A 40 -13.55 -0.37 20.95
C THR A 40 -14.88 -0.92 20.43
N GLY A 41 -14.87 -2.15 19.95
CA GLY A 41 -16.02 -2.78 19.29
C GLY A 41 -15.58 -3.87 18.31
N VAL A 42 -16.49 -4.77 17.97
CA VAL A 42 -16.22 -5.84 16.98
C VAL A 42 -15.89 -5.30 15.59
N SER A 43 -15.35 -6.16 14.71
CA SER A 43 -15.16 -5.79 13.30
C SER A 43 -16.51 -5.37 12.70
N GLY A 44 -16.50 -4.27 11.94
CA GLY A 44 -17.73 -3.72 11.33
C GLY A 44 -18.60 -2.86 12.25
N ALA A 45 -18.25 -2.64 13.52
CA ALA A 45 -19.04 -1.84 14.46
C ALA A 45 -19.11 -0.31 14.15
N GLY A 46 -18.34 0.18 13.16
CA GLY A 46 -18.33 1.59 12.77
C GLY A 46 -17.18 2.43 13.36
N LYS A 47 -16.19 1.83 14.03
CA LYS A 47 -15.09 2.54 14.72
C LYS A 47 -14.28 3.49 13.81
N SER A 48 -13.71 2.97 12.73
CA SER A 48 -12.94 3.78 11.77
C SER A 48 -13.83 4.78 11.03
N THR A 49 -15.10 4.44 10.80
CA THR A 49 -16.11 5.36 10.23
C THR A 49 -16.33 6.56 11.16
N LEU A 50 -16.46 6.33 12.47
CA LEU A 50 -16.58 7.39 13.46
C LEU A 50 -15.33 8.30 13.46
N LEU A 51 -14.12 7.74 13.44
CA LEU A 51 -12.90 8.56 13.37
C LEU A 51 -12.82 9.42 12.11
N ARG A 52 -13.18 8.87 10.93
CA ARG A 52 -13.23 9.64 9.68
C ARG A 52 -14.28 10.74 9.73
N ALA A 53 -15.42 10.48 10.36
CA ALA A 53 -16.43 11.50 10.61
C ALA A 53 -15.87 12.62 11.48
N LEU A 54 -15.22 12.28 12.60
CA LEU A 54 -14.61 13.24 13.52
C LEU A 54 -13.47 14.05 12.87
N ALA A 55 -12.71 13.42 11.97
CA ALA A 55 -11.67 14.07 11.18
C ALA A 55 -12.22 14.96 10.04
N GLY A 56 -13.52 14.88 9.73
CA GLY A 56 -14.15 15.65 8.65
C GLY A 56 -13.93 15.10 7.24
N VAL A 57 -13.43 13.86 7.11
CA VAL A 57 -13.03 13.23 5.83
C VAL A 57 -13.89 12.02 5.45
N LEU A 58 -15.06 11.87 6.07
CA LEU A 58 -15.93 10.71 5.89
C LEU A 58 -16.39 10.56 4.42
N GLU A 59 -16.83 11.65 3.81
CA GLU A 59 -17.38 11.68 2.45
C GLU A 59 -16.31 11.53 1.37
N GLU A 60 -15.03 11.80 1.69
CA GLU A 60 -13.90 11.56 0.79
C GLU A 60 -13.63 10.06 0.58
N HIS A 61 -14.05 9.22 1.54
CA HIS A 61 -13.89 7.78 1.46
C HIS A 61 -14.95 7.10 0.58
N GLY A 62 -16.11 7.75 0.40
CA GLY A 62 -17.18 7.23 -0.45
C GLY A 62 -18.50 7.99 -0.27
N PRO A 63 -19.40 7.90 -1.27
CA PRO A 63 -20.70 8.54 -1.20
C PRO A 63 -21.59 7.87 -0.15
N GLY A 64 -22.44 8.66 0.48
CA GLY A 64 -23.43 8.20 1.45
C GLY A 64 -24.18 9.36 2.06
N ASP A 65 -25.19 9.04 2.87
CA ASP A 65 -26.00 10.02 3.57
C ASP A 65 -25.51 10.16 5.02
N LEU A 66 -25.03 11.36 5.37
CA LEU A 66 -24.67 11.74 6.73
C LEU A 66 -25.77 12.63 7.31
N THR A 67 -26.44 12.15 8.36
CA THR A 67 -27.44 12.92 9.11
C THR A 67 -27.03 13.08 10.58
N GLY A 68 -27.70 13.98 11.30
CA GLY A 68 -27.33 14.40 12.65
C GLY A 68 -26.34 15.57 12.64
N SER A 69 -25.69 15.81 13.78
CA SER A 69 -24.67 16.85 13.92
C SER A 69 -23.35 16.26 14.45
N LEU A 70 -22.24 16.84 13.98
CA LEU A 70 -20.90 16.47 14.43
C LEU A 70 -20.04 17.72 14.53
N LEU A 71 -19.66 18.09 15.76
CA LEU A 71 -18.92 19.30 16.07
C LEU A 71 -17.55 18.95 16.67
N VAL A 72 -16.54 19.71 16.27
CA VAL A 72 -15.19 19.72 16.84
C VAL A 72 -14.89 21.12 17.32
N GLY A 73 -14.79 21.30 18.64
CA GLY A 73 -14.65 22.61 19.28
C GLY A 73 -15.70 23.63 18.81
N GLY A 74 -16.96 23.18 18.71
CA GLY A 74 -18.11 24.01 18.31
C GLY A 74 -18.26 24.26 16.80
N THR A 75 -17.35 23.76 15.96
CA THR A 75 -17.43 23.92 14.48
C THR A 75 -17.80 22.58 13.83
N PRO A 76 -18.63 22.54 12.77
CA PRO A 76 -18.93 21.30 12.07
C PRO A 76 -17.65 20.58 11.61
N ALA A 77 -17.54 19.27 11.88
CA ALA A 77 -16.35 18.50 11.53
C ALA A 77 -16.04 18.56 10.01
N ARG A 78 -17.09 18.49 9.17
CA ARG A 78 -17.01 18.62 7.70
C ARG A 78 -16.42 19.93 7.20
N SER A 79 -16.37 20.97 8.04
CA SER A 79 -15.78 22.25 7.66
C SER A 79 -14.25 22.18 7.56
N GLY A 80 -13.64 21.06 7.98
CA GLY A 80 -12.21 20.83 7.88
C GLY A 80 -11.43 21.71 8.86
N ARG A 81 -11.10 21.17 10.03
CA ARG A 81 -10.31 21.89 11.03
C ARG A 81 -8.82 21.56 10.89
N PRO A 82 -7.94 22.57 10.75
CA PRO A 82 -6.50 22.35 10.57
C PRO A 82 -5.80 21.80 11.83
N ASP A 83 -6.48 21.83 12.98
CA ASP A 83 -6.00 21.39 14.29
C ASP A 83 -6.57 20.03 14.73
N VAL A 84 -7.12 19.25 13.79
CA VAL A 84 -7.44 17.82 14.01
C VAL A 84 -6.35 16.97 13.37
N GLY A 85 -5.59 16.24 14.18
CA GLY A 85 -4.59 15.28 13.71
C GLY A 85 -5.23 13.91 13.57
N PHE A 86 -5.18 13.32 12.39
CA PHE A 86 -5.68 11.96 12.15
C PHE A 86 -4.56 11.04 11.65
N VAL A 87 -4.42 9.89 12.29
CA VAL A 87 -3.51 8.82 11.86
C VAL A 87 -4.36 7.62 11.45
N GLN A 88 -4.23 7.23 10.18
CA GLN A 88 -4.99 6.11 9.60
C GLN A 88 -4.45 4.75 10.06
N GLN A 89 -5.28 3.72 9.93
CA GLN A 89 -4.95 2.32 10.27
C GLN A 89 -3.71 1.79 9.54
N GLN A 90 -3.52 2.15 8.27
CA GLN A 90 -2.39 1.69 7.47
C GLN A 90 -1.28 2.76 7.50
N PRO A 91 -0.10 2.47 8.07
CA PRO A 91 0.97 3.45 8.24
C PRO A 91 1.40 4.11 6.93
N PHE A 92 1.56 3.30 5.88
CA PHE A 92 2.05 3.76 4.58
C PHE A 92 1.02 4.58 3.79
N ASP A 93 -0.28 4.40 4.05
CA ASP A 93 -1.32 5.22 3.41
C ASP A 93 -1.27 6.68 3.90
N SER A 94 -0.66 6.93 5.06
CA SER A 94 -0.50 8.27 5.63
C SER A 94 0.75 9.03 5.12
N ILE A 95 1.62 8.38 4.34
CA ILE A 95 2.86 8.99 3.84
C ILE A 95 2.60 9.67 2.50
N VAL A 96 2.91 10.96 2.43
CA VAL A 96 2.63 11.87 1.29
C VAL A 96 3.88 12.48 0.67
N ALA A 97 5.07 12.31 1.28
CA ALA A 97 6.36 12.78 0.71
C ALA A 97 7.48 11.72 0.69
N ASP A 98 8.53 11.97 -0.10
CA ASP A 98 9.66 11.03 -0.33
C ASP A 98 10.68 11.01 0.80
N THR A 99 10.75 12.08 1.59
CA THR A 99 11.68 12.21 2.69
C THR A 99 10.93 12.53 3.97
N VAL A 100 11.48 12.06 5.08
CA VAL A 100 10.91 12.22 6.42
C VAL A 100 10.55 13.68 6.71
N GLY A 101 11.47 14.62 6.48
CA GLY A 101 11.23 16.03 6.76
C GLY A 101 10.15 16.65 5.88
N ARG A 102 10.11 16.29 4.59
CA ARG A 102 9.06 16.78 3.67
C ARG A 102 7.68 16.22 4.02
N ASP A 103 7.64 14.98 4.51
CA ASP A 103 6.38 14.33 4.89
C ASP A 103 5.76 15.01 6.11
N VAL A 104 6.58 15.28 7.12
CA VAL A 104 6.17 15.97 8.35
C VAL A 104 5.85 17.44 8.08
N ALA A 105 6.57 18.09 7.16
CA ALA A 105 6.33 19.48 6.78
C ALA A 105 5.04 19.69 5.98
N PHE A 106 4.49 18.63 5.35
CA PHE A 106 3.37 18.75 4.41
C PHE A 106 2.16 19.47 5.00
N GLY A 107 1.79 19.13 6.24
CA GLY A 107 0.69 19.78 6.96
C GLY A 107 0.93 21.27 7.17
N PRO A 108 1.97 21.65 7.93
CA PRO A 108 2.35 23.05 8.13
C PRO A 108 2.53 23.87 6.84
N GLU A 109 3.04 23.26 5.77
CA GLU A 109 3.13 23.91 4.46
C GLU A 109 1.73 24.30 3.94
N ASN A 110 0.78 23.37 3.97
CA ASN A 110 -0.59 23.61 3.49
C ASN A 110 -1.33 24.65 4.35
N LEU A 111 -1.00 24.75 5.63
CA LEU A 111 -1.51 25.79 6.53
C LEU A 111 -0.84 27.17 6.32
N GLY A 112 0.08 27.29 5.36
CA GLY A 112 0.76 28.54 5.08
C GLY A 112 1.70 29.01 6.20
N CYS A 113 2.17 28.08 7.06
CA CYS A 113 3.07 28.45 8.15
C CYS A 113 4.39 29.04 7.62
N PRO A 114 5.02 29.98 8.34
CA PRO A 114 6.33 30.51 7.96
C PRO A 114 7.41 29.40 7.92
N PRO A 115 8.39 29.45 6.99
CA PRO A 115 9.41 28.40 6.85
C PRO A 115 10.17 28.05 8.14
N GLU A 116 10.55 29.06 8.95
CA GLU A 116 11.24 28.83 10.22
C GLU A 116 10.36 28.06 11.22
N GLU A 117 9.07 28.38 11.25
CA GLU A 117 8.11 27.68 12.11
C GLU A 117 7.90 26.23 11.63
N ILE A 118 7.85 26.00 10.31
CA ILE A 118 7.76 24.65 9.75
C ILE A 118 8.95 23.81 10.19
N ARG A 119 10.19 24.32 10.06
CA ARG A 119 11.40 23.58 10.48
C ARG A 119 11.37 23.24 11.97
N ALA A 120 10.97 24.20 12.81
CA ALA A 120 10.84 23.97 14.25
C ALA A 120 9.80 22.88 14.56
N ARG A 121 8.63 22.92 13.90
CA ARG A 121 7.56 21.91 14.06
C ARG A 121 8.00 20.52 13.60
N VAL A 122 8.75 20.42 12.49
CA VAL A 122 9.28 19.15 11.98
C VAL A 122 10.23 18.52 13.01
N ALA A 123 11.21 19.29 13.49
CA ALA A 123 12.15 18.80 14.48
C ALA A 123 11.45 18.38 15.79
N GLU A 124 10.52 19.20 16.28
CA GLU A 124 9.72 18.91 17.48
C GLU A 124 8.89 17.62 17.31
N ALA A 125 8.21 17.45 16.18
CA ALA A 125 7.36 16.29 15.94
C ALA A 125 8.15 14.98 15.82
N LEU A 126 9.33 15.01 15.17
CA LEU A 126 10.21 13.86 15.05
C LEU A 126 10.80 13.44 16.41
N ASP A 127 11.19 14.40 17.25
CA ASP A 127 11.65 14.16 18.62
C ASP A 127 10.54 13.55 19.49
N LEU A 128 9.31 14.09 19.40
CA LEU A 128 8.16 13.62 20.16
C LEU A 128 7.83 12.14 19.90
N VAL A 129 7.99 11.69 18.66
CA VAL A 129 7.78 10.28 18.31
C VAL A 129 9.03 9.42 18.49
N GLY A 130 10.17 10.01 18.86
CA GLY A 130 11.46 9.32 18.96
C GLY A 130 11.86 8.69 17.63
N PHE A 131 11.79 9.47 16.55
CA PHE A 131 12.08 8.96 15.21
C PHE A 131 13.59 8.71 15.04
N PRO A 132 14.02 7.53 14.56
CA PRO A 132 15.44 7.13 14.62
C PRO A 132 16.31 7.71 13.50
N PHE A 133 15.74 8.38 12.49
CA PHE A 133 16.47 8.86 11.31
C PHE A 133 16.35 10.38 11.13
N GLY A 134 17.28 10.95 10.37
CA GLY A 134 17.25 12.37 10.00
C GLY A 134 16.20 12.70 8.93
N GLU A 135 15.91 14.00 8.78
CA GLU A 135 14.89 14.53 7.86
C GLU A 135 15.07 14.14 6.39
N ARG A 136 16.30 13.88 5.95
CA ARG A 136 16.61 13.51 4.55
C ARG A 136 16.44 12.02 4.25
N HIS A 137 16.17 11.21 5.27
CA HIS A 137 15.98 9.76 5.09
C HIS A 137 14.73 9.50 4.23
N GLY A 138 14.84 8.52 3.32
CA GLY A 138 13.80 8.20 2.36
C GLY A 138 12.65 7.40 2.98
N THR A 139 11.40 7.83 2.76
CA THR A 139 10.21 7.19 3.36
C THR A 139 9.97 5.77 2.85
N GLY A 140 10.37 5.48 1.61
CA GLY A 140 10.27 4.13 1.03
C GLY A 140 11.26 3.10 1.57
N ALA A 141 12.08 3.42 2.58
CA ALA A 141 12.97 2.48 3.28
C ALA A 141 12.47 2.10 4.68
N LEU A 142 11.41 2.76 5.17
CA LEU A 142 10.90 2.60 6.53
C LEU A 142 10.25 1.23 6.73
N SER A 143 10.42 0.67 7.94
CA SER A 143 9.60 -0.45 8.43
C SER A 143 8.17 0.03 8.76
N GLY A 144 7.22 -0.90 8.97
CA GLY A 144 5.85 -0.53 9.33
C GLY A 144 5.77 0.32 10.61
N GLY A 145 6.52 -0.03 11.66
CA GLY A 145 6.55 0.74 12.91
C GLY A 145 7.23 2.11 12.78
N GLN A 146 8.22 2.21 11.89
CA GLN A 146 8.83 3.50 11.55
C GLN A 146 7.88 4.37 10.72
N ALA A 147 7.21 3.80 9.73
CA ALA A 147 6.16 4.47 8.95
C ALA A 147 5.05 5.00 9.85
N GLN A 148 4.66 4.23 10.88
CA GLN A 148 3.63 4.65 11.84
C GLN A 148 4.07 5.84 12.69
N ARG A 149 5.29 5.81 13.22
CA ARG A 149 5.86 6.97 13.93
C ARG A 149 5.98 8.20 13.04
N LEU A 150 6.34 8.03 11.77
CA LEU A 150 6.35 9.13 10.81
C LEU A 150 4.95 9.70 10.57
N ALA A 151 3.94 8.84 10.40
CA ALA A 151 2.56 9.24 10.23
C ALA A 151 2.06 10.06 11.43
N MET A 152 2.39 9.62 12.65
CA MET A 152 2.15 10.38 13.88
C MET A 152 2.89 11.72 13.86
N ALA A 153 4.18 11.78 13.52
CA ALA A 153 4.92 13.04 13.45
C ALA A 153 4.26 14.03 12.48
N GLY A 154 3.80 13.58 11.32
CA GLY A 154 3.06 14.41 10.37
C GLY A 154 1.76 14.98 10.94
N ALA A 155 0.99 14.18 11.69
CA ALA A 155 -0.20 14.64 12.39
C ALA A 155 0.13 15.64 13.53
N LEU A 156 1.24 15.42 14.25
CA LEU A 156 1.66 16.27 15.36
C LEU A 156 2.25 17.61 14.93
N ALA A 157 2.84 17.68 13.73
CA ALA A 157 3.36 18.92 13.17
C ALA A 157 2.25 19.98 12.96
N LEU A 158 1.00 19.54 12.83
CA LEU A 158 -0.18 20.42 12.82
C LEU A 158 -0.42 21.10 14.18
N ARG A 159 0.17 20.58 15.26
CA ARG A 159 -0.10 20.93 16.67
C ARG A 159 -1.60 20.78 16.99
N PRO A 160 -2.13 19.55 16.88
CA PRO A 160 -3.57 19.33 16.94
C PRO A 160 -4.15 19.58 18.33
N SER A 161 -5.35 20.15 18.39
CA SER A 161 -6.20 20.20 19.59
C SER A 161 -6.87 18.85 19.88
N VAL A 162 -7.05 18.03 18.84
CA VAL A 162 -7.63 16.69 18.89
C VAL A 162 -6.74 15.73 18.10
N LEU A 163 -6.31 14.65 18.72
CA LEU A 163 -5.58 13.56 18.08
C LEU A 163 -6.49 12.33 17.95
N LEU A 164 -6.68 11.88 16.72
CA LEU A 164 -7.49 10.74 16.33
C LEU A 164 -6.56 9.64 15.80
N LEU A 165 -6.60 8.46 16.41
CA LEU A 165 -5.73 7.34 16.06
C LEU A 165 -6.57 6.10 15.73
N ASP A 166 -6.48 5.61 14.49
CA ASP A 166 -7.19 4.39 14.05
C ASP A 166 -6.23 3.20 14.13
N GLU A 167 -6.40 2.35 15.14
CA GLU A 167 -5.59 1.14 15.42
C GLU A 167 -4.06 1.32 15.23
N PRO A 168 -3.44 2.32 15.90
CA PRO A 168 -2.09 2.76 15.54
C PRO A 168 -0.99 1.72 15.86
N ALA A 169 -1.31 0.68 16.64
CA ALA A 169 -0.38 -0.41 16.95
C ALA A 169 -0.63 -1.68 16.12
N ALA A 170 -1.63 -1.67 15.21
CA ALA A 170 -1.95 -2.83 14.39
C ALA A 170 -0.81 -3.16 13.42
N MET A 171 -0.66 -4.45 13.11
CA MET A 171 0.36 -4.98 12.18
C MET A 171 1.82 -4.71 12.59
N LEU A 172 2.05 -4.31 13.86
CA LEU A 172 3.38 -4.11 14.42
C LEU A 172 3.77 -5.26 15.34
N ASP A 173 5.07 -5.55 15.40
CA ASP A 173 5.61 -6.41 16.45
C ASP A 173 5.49 -5.75 17.84
N ALA A 174 5.59 -6.55 18.90
CA ALA A 174 5.40 -6.10 20.27
C ALA A 174 6.38 -4.98 20.70
N SER A 175 7.58 -4.91 20.11
CA SER A 175 8.53 -3.84 20.41
C SER A 175 8.11 -2.53 19.76
N ALA A 176 7.79 -2.55 18.47
CA ALA A 176 7.32 -1.41 17.72
C ALA A 176 5.96 -0.88 18.23
N ALA A 177 5.03 -1.77 18.59
CA ALA A 177 3.75 -1.40 19.20
C ALA A 177 3.92 -0.64 20.53
N ARG A 178 4.86 -1.08 21.38
CA ARG A 178 5.21 -0.37 22.63
C ARG A 178 5.81 1.00 22.34
N GLU A 179 6.72 1.11 21.38
CA GLU A 179 7.32 2.40 20.99
C GLU A 179 6.27 3.40 20.48
N VAL A 180 5.30 2.94 19.68
CA VAL A 180 4.19 3.78 19.21
C VAL A 180 3.31 4.25 20.36
N ARG A 181 2.89 3.35 21.26
CA ARG A 181 2.07 3.72 22.42
C ARG A 181 2.80 4.67 23.37
N GLU A 182 4.09 4.47 23.57
CA GLU A 182 4.94 5.37 24.34
C GLU A 182 5.06 6.75 23.69
N ALA A 183 5.18 6.83 22.36
CA ALA A 183 5.09 8.10 21.64
C ALA A 183 3.73 8.80 21.86
N VAL A 184 2.61 8.07 21.80
CA VAL A 184 1.28 8.63 22.09
C VAL A 184 1.21 9.14 23.53
N ARG A 185 1.71 8.38 24.50
CA ARG A 185 1.75 8.78 25.91
C ARG A 185 2.49 10.09 26.09
N ARG A 186 3.71 10.22 25.55
CA ARG A 186 4.51 11.46 25.59
C ARG A 186 3.78 12.66 24.98
N VAL A 187 3.13 12.45 23.84
CA VAL A 187 2.36 13.49 23.15
C VAL A 187 1.22 14.00 24.02
N VAL A 188 0.41 13.11 24.57
CA VAL A 188 -0.82 13.52 25.27
C VAL A 188 -0.49 14.12 26.63
N GLU A 189 0.56 13.64 27.30
CA GLU A 189 1.08 14.26 28.54
C GLU A 189 1.62 15.67 28.31
N ARG A 190 2.34 15.90 27.21
CA ARG A 190 2.96 17.20 26.90
C ARG A 190 1.96 18.21 26.32
N ASN A 191 1.07 17.77 25.42
CA ASN A 191 0.25 18.67 24.63
C ASN A 191 -1.16 18.88 25.20
N ARG A 192 -1.61 18.03 26.13
CA ARG A 192 -2.98 18.03 26.69
C ARG A 192 -4.08 17.98 25.62
N ALA A 193 -3.77 17.54 24.40
CA ALA A 193 -4.73 17.38 23.33
C ALA A 193 -5.80 16.35 23.71
N THR A 194 -7.02 16.54 23.23
CA THR A 194 -8.07 15.53 23.32
C THR A 194 -7.65 14.31 22.50
N LEU A 195 -7.67 13.11 23.07
CA LEU A 195 -7.29 11.87 22.39
C LEU A 195 -8.54 11.00 22.18
N VAL A 196 -8.76 10.57 20.95
CA VAL A 196 -9.63 9.43 20.65
C VAL A 196 -8.82 8.38 19.91
N VAL A 197 -8.68 7.22 20.51
CA VAL A 197 -8.02 6.08 19.88
C VAL A 197 -9.00 4.95 19.66
N VAL A 198 -9.01 4.40 18.46
CA VAL A 198 -9.71 3.16 18.14
C VAL A 198 -8.71 2.01 18.26
N ASP A 199 -9.05 1.00 19.05
CA ASP A 199 -8.25 -0.23 19.10
C ASP A 199 -9.12 -1.43 19.53
N HIS A 200 -8.72 -2.62 19.09
CA HIS A 200 -9.31 -3.87 19.55
C HIS A 200 -8.60 -4.39 20.80
N ASP A 201 -7.32 -4.06 21.01
CA ASP A 201 -6.53 -4.42 22.20
C ASP A 201 -6.73 -3.40 23.32
N ILE A 202 -7.68 -3.65 24.22
CA ILE A 202 -7.93 -2.79 25.38
C ILE A 202 -6.70 -2.75 26.30
N ALA A 203 -5.95 -3.85 26.43
CA ALA A 203 -4.83 -3.96 27.37
C ALA A 203 -3.69 -3.01 27.01
N GLY A 204 -3.42 -2.84 25.71
CA GLY A 204 -2.40 -1.91 25.23
C GLY A 204 -2.63 -0.44 25.66
N TRP A 205 -3.86 -0.03 25.95
CA TRP A 205 -4.22 1.37 26.22
C TRP A 205 -4.49 1.68 27.69
N VAL A 206 -4.44 0.67 28.56
CA VAL A 206 -4.53 0.86 30.02
C VAL A 206 -3.42 1.81 30.48
N GLY A 207 -3.78 2.81 31.30
CA GLY A 207 -2.87 3.85 31.76
C GLY A 207 -2.70 5.05 30.82
N ILE A 208 -3.00 4.89 29.52
CA ILE A 208 -3.00 5.99 28.54
C ILE A 208 -4.41 6.58 28.41
N ALA A 209 -5.39 5.75 28.03
CA ALA A 209 -6.80 6.12 27.97
C ALA A 209 -7.43 6.11 29.37
N ARG A 210 -8.47 6.92 29.56
CA ARG A 210 -9.17 7.09 30.85
C ARG A 210 -10.64 6.70 30.78
N ARG A 211 -11.23 6.72 29.59
CA ARG A 211 -12.63 6.36 29.33
C ARG A 211 -12.69 5.33 28.21
N LEU A 212 -13.59 4.37 28.34
CA LEU A 212 -13.85 3.33 27.36
C LEU A 212 -15.25 3.53 26.78
N VAL A 213 -15.33 3.61 25.45
CA VAL A 213 -16.57 3.63 24.68
C VAL A 213 -16.62 2.37 23.84
N VAL A 214 -17.66 1.56 24.01
CA VAL A 214 -17.87 0.32 23.24
C VAL A 214 -18.93 0.58 22.19
N LEU A 215 -18.57 0.41 20.93
CA LEU A 215 -19.50 0.45 19.80
C LEU A 215 -20.00 -0.94 19.44
N GLU A 216 -21.31 -1.04 19.23
CA GLU A 216 -21.97 -2.22 18.72
C GLU A 216 -22.98 -1.79 17.64
N ARG A 217 -22.85 -2.34 16.42
CA ARG A 217 -23.76 -2.07 15.29
C ARG A 217 -24.00 -0.56 15.06
N GLY A 218 -22.95 0.25 15.12
CA GLY A 218 -23.03 1.69 14.86
C GLY A 218 -23.60 2.53 16.02
N ARG A 219 -23.87 1.95 17.19
CA ARG A 219 -24.39 2.62 18.39
C ARG A 219 -23.40 2.50 19.56
N VAL A 220 -23.46 3.44 20.49
CA VAL A 220 -22.74 3.35 21.77
C VAL A 220 -23.48 2.35 22.67
N ARG A 221 -22.78 1.29 23.08
CA ARG A 221 -23.29 0.22 23.95
C ARG A 221 -22.90 0.42 25.40
N LEU A 222 -21.62 0.72 25.64
CA LEU A 222 -21.07 1.04 26.96
C LEU A 222 -20.25 2.32 26.87
N ASP A 223 -20.29 3.12 27.92
CA ASP A 223 -19.57 4.38 28.02
C ASP A 223 -19.28 4.69 29.49
N GLY A 224 -18.00 4.75 29.87
CA GLY A 224 -17.60 5.05 31.24
C GLY A 224 -16.08 4.99 31.46
N PRO A 225 -15.62 5.24 32.70
CA PRO A 225 -14.21 5.11 33.05
C PRO A 225 -13.66 3.73 32.66
N LEU A 226 -12.47 3.70 32.03
CA LEU A 226 -11.94 2.49 31.41
C LEU A 226 -11.84 1.33 32.40
N ASP A 227 -11.25 1.58 33.57
CA ASP A 227 -11.03 0.55 34.58
C ASP A 227 -12.37 0.02 35.15
N ASP A 228 -13.34 0.90 35.36
CA ASP A 228 -14.67 0.55 35.88
C ASP A 228 -15.46 -0.30 34.88
N VAL A 229 -15.45 0.08 33.60
CA VAL A 229 -16.13 -0.67 32.54
C VAL A 229 -15.50 -2.06 32.38
N VAL A 230 -14.17 -2.14 32.35
CA VAL A 230 -13.45 -3.42 32.24
C VAL A 230 -13.72 -4.32 33.44
N ALA A 231 -13.75 -3.77 34.66
CA ALA A 231 -14.01 -4.53 35.88
C ALA A 231 -15.48 -5.00 35.99
N THR A 232 -16.43 -4.10 35.70
CA THR A 232 -17.87 -4.34 35.92
C THR A 232 -18.50 -5.15 34.79
N HIS A 233 -18.11 -4.89 33.54
CA HIS A 233 -18.71 -5.49 32.34
C HIS A 233 -17.82 -6.57 31.69
N ARG A 234 -16.86 -7.14 32.42
CA ARG A 234 -15.89 -8.13 31.88
C ARG A 234 -16.56 -9.25 31.07
N THR A 235 -17.61 -9.86 31.61
CA THR A 235 -18.32 -10.96 30.94
C THR A 235 -19.03 -10.49 29.68
N GLU A 236 -19.73 -9.36 29.74
CA GLU A 236 -20.42 -8.76 28.58
C GLU A 236 -19.43 -8.39 27.47
N LEU A 237 -18.26 -7.81 27.80
CA LEU A 237 -17.21 -7.50 26.84
C LEU A 237 -16.66 -8.75 26.13
N LEU A 238 -16.49 -9.85 26.89
CA LEU A 238 -16.05 -11.13 26.33
C LEU A 238 -17.11 -11.77 25.44
N GLU A 239 -18.38 -11.71 25.83
CA GLU A 239 -19.53 -12.20 25.05
C GLU A 239 -19.76 -11.37 23.77
N LEU A 240 -19.43 -10.08 23.79
CA LEU A 240 -19.38 -9.25 22.58
C LEU A 240 -18.22 -9.64 21.66
N GLY A 241 -17.21 -10.37 22.15
CA GLY A 241 -16.03 -10.78 21.38
C GLY A 241 -14.86 -9.79 21.43
N LEU A 242 -14.77 -8.93 22.45
CA LEU A 242 -13.71 -7.94 22.60
C LEU A 242 -12.51 -8.49 23.36
N TRP A 243 -11.29 -8.03 23.02
CA TRP A 243 -10.09 -8.40 23.76
C TRP A 243 -10.02 -7.64 25.09
N VAL A 244 -10.24 -8.37 26.19
CA VAL A 244 -10.26 -7.81 27.54
C VAL A 244 -8.94 -8.12 28.27
N PRO A 245 -8.36 -7.17 29.03
CA PRO A 245 -7.12 -7.40 29.76
C PRO A 245 -7.20 -8.61 30.71
N GLY A 246 -6.15 -9.43 30.72
CA GLY A 246 -6.06 -10.63 31.56
C GLY A 246 -7.03 -11.77 31.20
N ALA A 247 -7.76 -11.66 30.08
CA ALA A 247 -8.53 -12.78 29.55
C ALA A 247 -7.65 -13.66 28.65
N GLU A 248 -7.71 -14.98 28.84
CA GLU A 248 -7.05 -15.92 27.95
C GLU A 248 -7.58 -15.80 26.52
N ALA A 249 -6.80 -16.22 25.53
CA ALA A 249 -7.27 -16.28 24.14
C ALA A 249 -8.43 -17.28 24.00
N PRO A 250 -9.46 -16.99 23.19
CA PRO A 250 -10.61 -17.88 23.04
C PRO A 250 -10.20 -19.22 22.42
N GLU A 251 -10.95 -20.29 22.72
CA GLU A 251 -10.68 -21.60 22.13
C GLU A 251 -10.97 -21.61 20.63
N PRO A 252 -10.04 -22.13 19.78
CA PRO A 252 -10.25 -22.23 18.35
C PRO A 252 -11.48 -23.09 18.01
N ARG A 253 -12.36 -22.59 17.13
CA ARG A 253 -13.56 -23.33 16.71
C ARG A 253 -13.18 -24.55 15.87
N ARG A 254 -13.74 -25.71 16.18
CA ARG A 254 -13.58 -26.89 15.32
C ARG A 254 -14.43 -26.74 14.07
N ILE A 255 -13.81 -26.81 12.90
CA ILE A 255 -14.48 -26.72 11.59
C ILE A 255 -14.18 -28.00 10.83
N GLU A 256 -15.21 -28.65 10.30
CA GLU A 256 -15.02 -29.84 9.46
C GLU A 256 -14.52 -29.43 8.08
N LEU A 257 -13.37 -29.98 7.68
CA LEU A 257 -12.73 -29.72 6.39
C LEU A 257 -12.36 -31.03 5.71
N ALA A 258 -12.32 -31.00 4.39
CA ALA A 258 -11.73 -32.08 3.60
C ALA A 258 -10.22 -32.18 3.87
N ALA A 259 -9.72 -33.41 3.89
CA ALA A 259 -8.28 -33.67 3.96
C ALA A 259 -7.63 -33.54 2.57
N PRO A 260 -6.36 -33.11 2.49
CA PRO A 260 -5.60 -33.16 1.25
C PRO A 260 -5.54 -34.61 0.74
N SER A 261 -5.71 -34.79 -0.57
CA SER A 261 -5.69 -36.11 -1.22
C SER A 261 -4.40 -36.89 -0.99
N THR A 262 -3.27 -36.18 -0.87
CA THR A 262 -1.99 -36.74 -0.43
C THR A 262 -1.27 -35.73 0.48
N PRO A 263 -1.17 -35.99 1.79
CA PRO A 263 -0.33 -35.20 2.70
C PRO A 263 1.14 -35.26 2.24
N ARG A 264 1.81 -34.11 2.15
CA ARG A 264 3.19 -34.01 1.61
C ARG A 264 4.04 -33.04 2.42
N ALA A 265 5.26 -33.45 2.73
CA ALA A 265 6.24 -32.57 3.36
C ALA A 265 6.81 -31.57 2.34
N LEU A 266 7.05 -30.33 2.77
CA LEU A 266 7.80 -29.34 2.03
C LEU A 266 9.19 -29.18 2.64
N THR A 267 10.22 -29.20 1.81
CA THR A 267 11.60 -28.90 2.23
C THR A 267 12.15 -27.74 1.42
N ALA A 268 12.71 -26.77 2.11
CA ALA A 268 13.44 -25.64 1.57
C ALA A 268 14.87 -25.68 2.12
N HIS A 269 15.85 -25.64 1.23
CA HIS A 269 17.26 -25.77 1.59
C HIS A 269 18.09 -24.61 1.03
N ASP A 270 18.93 -24.03 1.88
CA ASP A 270 19.90 -22.98 1.56
C ASP A 270 19.29 -21.80 0.77
N LEU A 271 18.08 -21.36 1.16
CA LEU A 271 17.36 -20.35 0.40
C LEU A 271 18.09 -19.01 0.46
N ARG A 272 18.39 -18.47 -0.72
CA ARG A 272 18.93 -17.11 -0.89
C ARG A 272 18.05 -16.29 -1.82
N VAL A 273 17.56 -15.15 -1.33
CA VAL A 273 16.65 -14.28 -2.08
C VAL A 273 17.18 -12.84 -2.12
N LEU A 274 17.31 -12.32 -3.34
CA LEU A 274 17.60 -10.92 -3.61
C LEU A 274 16.32 -10.18 -4.00
N ARG A 275 15.95 -9.17 -3.21
CA ARG A 275 14.89 -8.23 -3.61
C ARG A 275 15.50 -7.19 -4.55
N ARG A 276 15.10 -7.27 -5.83
CA ARG A 276 15.43 -6.28 -6.85
C ARG A 276 14.29 -5.27 -6.93
N PRO A 277 14.54 -3.95 -6.90
CA PRO A 277 13.49 -2.99 -7.22
C PRO A 277 12.96 -3.28 -8.62
N ALA A 278 11.64 -3.20 -8.81
CA ALA A 278 11.07 -3.34 -10.14
C ALA A 278 11.62 -2.23 -11.05
N LEU A 279 11.84 -2.53 -12.34
CA LEU A 279 12.26 -1.54 -13.33
C LEU A 279 11.17 -0.46 -13.45
N SER A 280 11.40 0.69 -12.81
CA SER A 280 10.54 1.87 -12.96
C SER A 280 11.31 3.05 -13.57
N PHE A 281 10.60 4.16 -13.78
CA PHE A 281 11.21 5.41 -14.23
C PHE A 281 12.35 5.86 -13.28
N HIS A 282 12.18 5.68 -11.97
CA HIS A 282 13.11 6.24 -10.97
C HIS A 282 14.00 5.20 -10.24
N THR A 283 13.67 3.90 -10.25
CA THR A 283 14.23 2.92 -9.29
C THR A 283 15.41 2.06 -9.75
N THR A 284 15.97 2.23 -10.96
CA THR A 284 17.12 1.42 -11.44
C THR A 284 18.42 1.61 -10.66
N ARG A 285 18.40 2.40 -9.59
CA ARG A 285 19.59 2.79 -8.81
C ARG A 285 19.65 2.17 -7.43
N ARG A 286 18.59 1.50 -6.96
CA ARG A 286 18.66 0.78 -5.69
C ARG A 286 19.34 -0.58 -5.95
N PRO A 287 20.46 -0.89 -5.28
CA PRO A 287 21.08 -2.20 -5.44
C PRO A 287 20.11 -3.30 -5.02
N ALA A 288 20.27 -4.48 -5.60
CA ALA A 288 19.56 -5.66 -5.14
C ALA A 288 19.90 -5.87 -3.65
N ARG A 289 18.88 -5.98 -2.81
CA ARG A 289 19.05 -6.19 -1.37
C ARG A 289 18.92 -7.68 -1.06
N LEU A 290 19.88 -8.23 -0.34
CA LEU A 290 19.77 -9.56 0.24
C LEU A 290 18.70 -9.53 1.33
N VAL A 291 17.66 -10.35 1.17
CA VAL A 291 16.54 -10.44 2.11
C VAL A 291 16.58 -11.75 2.88
N LEU A 292 16.88 -12.85 2.21
CA LEU A 292 17.09 -14.15 2.83
C LEU A 292 18.50 -14.64 2.47
N ASP A 293 19.24 -15.11 3.48
CA ASP A 293 20.56 -15.69 3.33
C ASP A 293 20.61 -17.04 4.04
N ARG A 294 20.82 -18.11 3.27
CA ARG A 294 21.02 -19.49 3.76
C ARG A 294 19.94 -19.94 4.74
N VAL A 295 18.68 -19.81 4.33
CA VAL A 295 17.52 -20.20 5.16
C VAL A 295 17.08 -21.63 4.84
N ASP A 296 17.04 -22.48 5.86
CA ASP A 296 16.51 -23.84 5.81
C ASP A 296 15.16 -23.93 6.53
N LEU A 297 14.18 -24.58 5.90
CA LEU A 297 12.88 -24.83 6.52
C LEU A 297 12.29 -26.15 6.03
N ARG A 298 11.76 -26.94 6.95
CA ARG A 298 10.96 -28.14 6.65
C ARG A 298 9.57 -27.95 7.22
N LEU A 299 8.53 -28.28 6.47
CA LEU A 299 7.14 -28.34 6.94
C LEU A 299 6.64 -29.77 6.77
N ASP A 300 6.26 -30.42 7.86
CA ASP A 300 5.70 -31.76 7.84
C ASP A 300 4.17 -31.74 7.71
N PRO A 301 3.54 -32.75 7.07
CA PRO A 301 2.09 -32.82 6.99
C PRO A 301 1.49 -32.92 8.40
N GLY A 302 0.47 -32.11 8.67
CA GLY A 302 -0.13 -32.08 10.01
C GLY A 302 0.57 -31.17 11.01
N GLU A 303 1.61 -30.44 10.59
CA GLU A 303 2.38 -29.52 11.43
C GLU A 303 1.99 -28.06 11.16
N LEU A 304 1.84 -27.27 12.22
CA LEU A 304 1.77 -25.81 12.19
C LEU A 304 3.09 -25.22 12.67
N VAL A 305 3.80 -24.52 11.77
CA VAL A 305 5.05 -23.81 12.08
C VAL A 305 4.79 -22.30 12.15
N ALA A 306 5.13 -21.67 13.27
CA ALA A 306 5.10 -20.21 13.39
C ALA A 306 6.46 -19.59 13.00
N LEU A 307 6.45 -18.67 12.04
CA LEU A 307 7.59 -17.85 11.67
C LEU A 307 7.61 -16.58 12.52
N ARG A 308 8.62 -16.46 13.37
CA ARG A 308 8.85 -15.33 14.27
C ARG A 308 10.07 -14.53 13.83
N GLY A 309 10.15 -13.27 14.24
CA GLY A 309 11.26 -12.38 13.95
C GLY A 309 10.80 -10.93 13.80
N GLU A 310 11.75 -10.01 13.86
CA GLU A 310 11.50 -8.57 13.78
C GLU A 310 10.81 -8.16 12.46
N SER A 311 10.16 -7.00 12.47
CA SER A 311 9.63 -6.39 11.25
C SER A 311 10.74 -6.20 10.21
N GLY A 312 10.55 -6.68 8.99
CA GLY A 312 11.55 -6.58 7.93
C GLY A 312 12.63 -7.68 7.92
N SER A 313 12.54 -8.70 8.77
CA SER A 313 13.47 -9.84 8.76
C SER A 313 13.41 -10.69 7.49
N GLY A 314 12.27 -10.65 6.77
CA GLY A 314 12.07 -11.41 5.53
C GLY A 314 10.94 -12.43 5.58
N LYS A 315 10.13 -12.49 6.65
CA LYS A 315 9.01 -13.44 6.84
C LYS A 315 8.10 -13.58 5.61
N SER A 316 7.52 -12.48 5.13
CA SER A 316 6.66 -12.46 3.94
C SER A 316 7.39 -12.90 2.67
N THR A 317 8.69 -12.59 2.56
CA THR A 317 9.53 -13.02 1.43
C THR A 317 9.79 -14.52 1.48
N LEU A 318 10.01 -15.10 2.67
CA LEU A 318 10.14 -16.54 2.84
C LEU A 318 8.84 -17.25 2.47
N LEU A 319 7.70 -16.79 3.01
CA LEU A 319 6.39 -17.36 2.65
C LEU A 319 6.15 -17.34 1.14
N ALA A 320 6.40 -16.21 0.48
CA ALA A 320 6.24 -16.07 -0.96
C ALA A 320 7.25 -16.90 -1.78
N ALA A 321 8.46 -17.12 -1.26
CA ALA A 321 9.44 -18.01 -1.87
C ALA A 321 9.00 -19.47 -1.80
N LEU A 322 8.51 -19.94 -0.63
CA LEU A 322 8.05 -21.33 -0.41
C LEU A 322 6.97 -21.78 -1.41
N ILE A 323 6.07 -20.87 -1.78
CA ILE A 323 4.99 -21.09 -2.76
C ILE A 323 5.42 -20.76 -4.21
N GLY A 324 6.69 -20.46 -4.44
CA GLY A 324 7.25 -20.22 -5.77
C GLY A 324 6.81 -18.91 -6.43
N LEU A 325 6.41 -17.89 -5.67
CA LEU A 325 6.07 -16.57 -6.19
C LEU A 325 7.29 -15.65 -6.32
N VAL A 326 8.32 -15.86 -5.52
CA VAL A 326 9.57 -15.09 -5.55
C VAL A 326 10.70 -15.95 -6.14
N PRO A 327 11.51 -15.42 -7.08
CA PRO A 327 12.65 -16.15 -7.61
C PRO A 327 13.76 -16.29 -6.55
N LEU A 328 14.36 -17.48 -6.50
CA LEU A 328 15.56 -17.76 -5.71
C LEU A 328 16.81 -17.34 -6.50
N GLU A 329 17.81 -16.81 -5.78
CA GLU A 329 19.16 -16.63 -6.30
C GLU A 329 19.99 -17.90 -6.12
N ALA A 330 19.79 -18.59 -4.99
CA ALA A 330 20.36 -19.90 -4.69
C ALA A 330 19.42 -20.68 -3.75
N GLY A 331 19.68 -21.97 -3.61
CA GLY A 331 18.85 -22.89 -2.84
C GLY A 331 17.75 -23.55 -3.67
N GLU A 332 16.98 -24.43 -3.03
CA GLU A 332 15.91 -25.18 -3.69
C GLU A 332 14.71 -25.41 -2.77
N ILE A 333 13.55 -25.59 -3.39
CA ILE A 333 12.28 -25.91 -2.72
C ILE A 333 11.69 -27.15 -3.37
N ARG A 334 11.44 -28.18 -2.57
CA ARG A 334 10.91 -29.48 -3.01
C ARG A 334 9.67 -29.86 -2.21
N LEU A 335 8.61 -30.26 -2.91
CA LEU A 335 7.43 -30.89 -2.31
C LEU A 335 7.55 -32.40 -2.52
N GLN A 336 7.45 -33.17 -1.44
CA GLN A 336 7.67 -34.62 -1.47
C GLN A 336 6.81 -35.30 -2.53
N GLY A 337 7.44 -36.12 -3.38
CA GLY A 337 6.76 -36.91 -4.41
C GLY A 337 6.15 -36.10 -5.55
N VAL A 338 6.56 -34.84 -5.74
CA VAL A 338 6.17 -33.98 -6.87
C VAL A 338 7.42 -33.49 -7.59
N SER A 339 7.46 -33.66 -8.91
CA SER A 339 8.60 -33.25 -9.72
C SER A 339 8.62 -31.74 -9.99
N GLY A 340 9.82 -31.16 -9.96
CA GLY A 340 10.05 -29.74 -10.25
C GLY A 340 9.75 -28.81 -9.07
N GLU A 341 10.32 -27.61 -9.12
CA GLU A 341 10.11 -26.58 -8.10
C GLU A 341 8.74 -25.88 -8.26
N PRO A 342 8.12 -25.40 -7.16
CA PRO A 342 6.85 -24.68 -7.19
C PRO A 342 6.79 -23.51 -8.19
N ARG A 343 7.91 -22.82 -8.41
CA ARG A 343 8.02 -21.71 -9.37
C ARG A 343 7.80 -22.14 -10.82
N ARG A 344 8.08 -23.41 -11.16
CA ARG A 344 7.98 -23.94 -12.54
C ARG A 344 6.62 -24.56 -12.85
N TRP A 345 5.81 -24.83 -11.83
CA TRP A 345 4.47 -25.36 -12.02
C TRP A 345 3.53 -24.35 -12.68
N SER A 346 2.57 -24.86 -13.45
CA SER A 346 1.45 -24.05 -13.94
C SER A 346 0.62 -23.51 -12.77
N SER A 347 -0.21 -22.50 -13.01
CA SER A 347 -1.07 -21.95 -11.95
C SER A 347 -2.01 -23.00 -11.36
N VAL A 348 -2.57 -23.89 -12.19
CA VAL A 348 -3.49 -24.95 -11.75
C VAL A 348 -2.75 -26.03 -10.93
N GLU A 349 -1.54 -26.40 -11.34
CA GLU A 349 -0.69 -27.33 -10.58
C GLU A 349 -0.24 -26.75 -9.24
N LEU A 350 0.04 -25.44 -9.18
CA LEU A 350 0.38 -24.76 -7.94
C LEU A 350 -0.84 -24.71 -7.02
N ALA A 351 -1.96 -24.21 -7.52
CA ALA A 351 -3.19 -24.02 -6.75
C ALA A 351 -3.80 -25.33 -6.24
N SER A 352 -3.60 -26.45 -6.94
CA SER A 352 -4.08 -27.76 -6.47
C SER A 352 -3.23 -28.36 -5.34
N ARG A 353 -2.08 -27.74 -4.99
CA ARG A 353 -1.11 -28.28 -4.04
C ARG A 353 -0.76 -27.31 -2.92
N MET A 354 -0.76 -26.02 -3.20
CA MET A 354 -0.27 -24.97 -2.30
C MET A 354 -1.23 -23.80 -2.30
N SER A 355 -1.42 -23.19 -1.13
CA SER A 355 -2.16 -21.95 -1.00
C SER A 355 -1.45 -20.93 -0.14
N TRP A 356 -1.87 -19.66 -0.29
CA TRP A 356 -1.25 -18.52 0.36
C TRP A 356 -2.30 -17.51 0.77
N VAL A 357 -2.20 -17.01 1.99
CA VAL A 357 -2.90 -15.80 2.44
C VAL A 357 -1.87 -14.66 2.53
N PRO A 358 -1.94 -13.66 1.65
CA PRO A 358 -1.08 -12.49 1.69
C PRO A 358 -1.41 -11.59 2.89
N GLN A 359 -0.45 -10.71 3.22
CA GLN A 359 -0.62 -9.68 4.26
C GLN A 359 -1.84 -8.78 3.97
N PHE A 360 -2.04 -8.43 2.70
CA PHE A 360 -3.21 -7.70 2.18
C PHE A 360 -4.22 -8.69 1.58
N PRO A 361 -5.26 -9.10 2.32
CA PRO A 361 -6.17 -10.16 1.88
C PRO A 361 -6.95 -9.80 0.61
N GLU A 362 -7.08 -8.51 0.28
CA GLU A 362 -7.80 -8.03 -0.91
C GLU A 362 -7.24 -8.58 -2.21
N ALA A 363 -5.94 -8.92 -2.25
CA ALA A 363 -5.29 -9.45 -3.44
C ALA A 363 -5.88 -10.80 -3.89
N LEU A 364 -6.55 -11.55 -3.00
CA LEU A 364 -7.22 -12.81 -3.31
C LEU A 364 -8.68 -12.64 -3.76
N ALA A 365 -9.25 -11.44 -3.61
CA ALA A 365 -10.63 -11.15 -3.98
C ALA A 365 -10.83 -11.19 -5.50
N VAL A 366 -11.70 -12.07 -5.97
CA VAL A 366 -11.99 -12.28 -7.40
C VAL A 366 -13.47 -12.59 -7.63
N GLY A 367 -13.97 -12.40 -8.84
CA GLY A 367 -15.38 -12.63 -9.15
C GLY A 367 -16.30 -11.49 -8.67
N GLU A 368 -17.60 -11.67 -8.89
CA GLU A 368 -18.62 -10.66 -8.59
C GLU A 368 -19.12 -10.74 -7.15
N THR A 369 -19.18 -11.95 -6.60
CA THR A 369 -19.69 -12.20 -5.24
C THR A 369 -18.66 -12.85 -4.32
N VAL A 370 -18.86 -12.74 -3.00
CA VAL A 370 -18.07 -13.46 -1.99
C VAL A 370 -18.05 -14.96 -2.25
N LEU A 371 -19.19 -15.53 -2.63
CA LEU A 371 -19.28 -16.96 -2.96
C LEU A 371 -18.48 -17.30 -4.23
N ASP A 372 -18.57 -16.50 -5.29
CA ASP A 372 -17.77 -16.69 -6.50
C ASP A 372 -16.28 -16.57 -6.20
N SER A 373 -15.92 -15.60 -5.37
CA SER A 373 -14.54 -15.42 -4.92
C SER A 373 -14.02 -16.65 -4.22
N LEU A 374 -14.82 -17.28 -3.37
CA LEU A 374 -14.45 -18.50 -2.64
C LEU A 374 -14.29 -19.69 -3.61
N LEU A 375 -15.24 -19.86 -4.54
CA LEU A 375 -15.27 -20.96 -5.51
C LEU A 375 -14.26 -20.83 -6.67
N ALA A 376 -13.64 -19.67 -6.87
CA ALA A 376 -12.83 -19.39 -8.06
C ALA A 376 -11.68 -20.40 -8.33
N SER A 377 -11.07 -20.98 -7.29
CA SER A 377 -10.01 -21.99 -7.47
C SER A 377 -10.56 -23.37 -7.80
N VAL A 378 -11.62 -23.81 -7.11
CA VAL A 378 -12.26 -25.12 -7.32
C VAL A 378 -12.92 -25.22 -8.69
N ASP A 379 -13.46 -24.11 -9.20
CA ASP A 379 -13.97 -24.01 -10.58
C ASP A 379 -12.86 -24.31 -11.63
N ARG A 380 -11.59 -24.07 -11.30
CA ARG A 380 -10.45 -24.40 -12.19
C ARG A 380 -10.02 -25.85 -12.11
N PHE A 381 -10.31 -26.53 -11.00
CA PHE A 381 -10.00 -27.95 -10.82
C PHE A 381 -11.07 -28.86 -11.42
N GLY A 382 -12.23 -28.32 -11.80
CA GLY A 382 -13.35 -29.08 -12.35
C GLY A 382 -14.08 -29.92 -11.30
N TRP A 383 -14.07 -29.49 -10.03
CA TRP A 383 -14.79 -30.16 -8.96
C TRP A 383 -16.31 -30.01 -9.12
N PRO A 384 -17.14 -30.96 -8.63
CA PRO A 384 -18.59 -30.85 -8.69
C PRO A 384 -19.07 -29.56 -8.00
N ARG A 385 -19.62 -28.63 -8.79
CA ARG A 385 -19.99 -27.28 -8.30
C ARG A 385 -21.02 -27.35 -7.18
N GLN A 386 -22.03 -28.22 -7.31
CA GLN A 386 -23.12 -28.32 -6.34
C GLN A 386 -22.63 -28.77 -4.94
N GLU A 387 -21.80 -29.80 -4.87
CA GLU A 387 -21.22 -30.29 -3.61
C GLU A 387 -20.26 -29.26 -3.00
N THR A 388 -19.43 -28.65 -3.83
CA THR A 388 -18.44 -27.67 -3.38
C THR A 388 -19.10 -26.37 -2.90
N GLU A 389 -20.22 -25.98 -3.50
CA GLU A 389 -21.00 -24.81 -3.06
C GLU A 389 -21.61 -25.02 -1.67
N VAL A 390 -22.10 -26.23 -1.37
CA VAL A 390 -22.59 -26.58 -0.02
C VAL A 390 -21.48 -26.43 1.01
N GLN A 391 -20.28 -26.96 0.72
CA GLN A 391 -19.10 -26.82 1.58
C GLN A 391 -18.68 -25.34 1.72
N ALA A 392 -18.67 -24.59 0.63
CA ALA A 392 -18.33 -23.17 0.63
C ALA A 392 -19.31 -22.36 1.50
N ARG A 393 -20.62 -22.61 1.41
CA ARG A 393 -21.63 -21.94 2.24
C ARG A 393 -21.50 -22.32 3.72
N ALA A 394 -21.23 -23.58 4.04
CA ALA A 394 -20.95 -24.01 5.41
C ALA A 394 -19.71 -23.31 5.98
N LEU A 395 -18.66 -23.16 5.17
CA LEU A 395 -17.45 -22.45 5.55
C LEU A 395 -17.69 -20.95 5.79
N LEU A 396 -18.47 -20.29 4.91
CA LEU A 396 -18.88 -18.91 5.11
C LEU A 396 -19.71 -18.75 6.40
N ALA A 397 -20.60 -19.69 6.71
CA ALA A 397 -21.38 -19.67 7.94
C ALA A 397 -20.48 -19.82 9.19
N ALA A 398 -19.54 -20.76 9.18
CA ALA A 398 -18.59 -20.96 10.28
C ALA A 398 -17.72 -19.70 10.57
N LEU A 399 -17.44 -18.93 9.52
CA LEU A 399 -16.69 -17.68 9.58
C LEU A 399 -17.58 -16.45 9.81
N GLY A 400 -18.90 -16.58 9.93
CA GLY A 400 -19.82 -15.45 10.12
C GLY A 400 -19.92 -14.53 8.89
N LEU A 401 -19.84 -15.11 7.69
CA LEU A 401 -19.93 -14.42 6.39
C LEU A 401 -21.14 -14.89 5.54
N ALA A 402 -22.05 -15.68 6.10
CA ALA A 402 -23.18 -16.26 5.36
C ALA A 402 -24.05 -15.20 4.67
N ASP A 403 -24.43 -14.14 5.39
CA ASP A 403 -25.28 -13.05 4.88
C ASP A 403 -24.56 -12.16 3.85
N LEU A 404 -23.25 -12.32 3.72
CA LEU A 404 -22.40 -11.54 2.81
C LEU A 404 -22.09 -12.31 1.52
N ALA A 405 -22.56 -13.56 1.38
CA ALA A 405 -22.24 -14.44 0.26
C ALA A 405 -22.52 -13.81 -1.13
N GLY A 406 -23.58 -13.00 -1.24
CA GLY A 406 -23.97 -12.32 -2.48
C GLY A 406 -23.38 -10.91 -2.66
N ARG A 407 -22.58 -10.41 -1.72
CA ARG A 407 -21.97 -9.08 -1.83
C ARG A 407 -20.68 -9.12 -2.65
N ALA A 408 -20.27 -7.96 -3.17
CA ALA A 408 -18.97 -7.82 -3.79
C ALA A 408 -17.85 -8.09 -2.76
N PRO A 409 -16.85 -8.95 -3.05
CA PRO A 409 -15.77 -9.28 -2.11
C PRO A 409 -15.01 -8.04 -1.62
N LEU A 410 -14.85 -7.05 -2.49
CA LEU A 410 -14.12 -5.82 -2.21
C LEU A 410 -14.94 -4.78 -1.43
N SER A 411 -16.24 -4.99 -1.19
CA SER A 411 -17.05 -4.12 -0.31
C SER A 411 -17.07 -4.58 1.15
N LEU A 412 -16.50 -5.75 1.43
CA LEU A 412 -16.29 -6.26 2.77
C LEU A 412 -15.33 -5.37 3.58
N SER A 413 -15.49 -5.33 4.90
CA SER A 413 -14.51 -4.75 5.82
C SER A 413 -13.19 -5.54 5.84
N GLY A 414 -12.09 -4.94 6.31
CA GLY A 414 -10.78 -5.61 6.33
C GLY A 414 -10.77 -6.95 7.09
N GLY A 415 -11.47 -7.04 8.23
CA GLY A 415 -11.61 -8.28 8.99
C GLY A 415 -12.46 -9.35 8.27
N GLU A 416 -13.51 -8.93 7.54
CA GLU A 416 -14.30 -9.83 6.69
C GLU A 416 -13.52 -10.34 5.48
N GLN A 417 -12.74 -9.47 4.82
CA GLN A 417 -11.85 -9.84 3.72
C GLN A 417 -10.78 -10.84 4.18
N ARG A 418 -10.22 -10.65 5.39
CA ARG A 418 -9.24 -11.58 5.97
C ARG A 418 -9.84 -12.96 6.23
N ARG A 419 -11.06 -13.02 6.80
CA ARG A 419 -11.81 -14.27 6.98
C ARG A 419 -12.07 -14.98 5.64
N LEU A 420 -12.51 -14.23 4.61
CA LEU A 420 -12.72 -14.76 3.27
C LEU A 420 -11.41 -15.27 2.63
N ALA A 421 -10.31 -14.55 2.80
CA ALA A 421 -9.00 -14.93 2.27
C ALA A 421 -8.52 -16.29 2.83
N VAL A 422 -8.68 -16.50 4.15
CA VAL A 422 -8.34 -17.77 4.80
C VAL A 422 -9.29 -18.89 4.33
N ALA A 423 -10.59 -18.61 4.16
CA ALA A 423 -11.54 -19.55 3.58
C ALA A 423 -11.16 -20.00 2.15
N CYS A 424 -10.82 -19.03 1.30
CA CYS A 424 -10.33 -19.23 -0.05
C CYS A 424 -9.09 -20.14 -0.08
N ALA A 425 -8.20 -19.98 0.88
CA ALA A 425 -6.94 -20.72 0.94
C ALA A 425 -7.13 -22.19 1.35
N VAL A 426 -8.18 -22.54 2.10
CA VAL A 426 -8.37 -23.91 2.63
C VAL A 426 -9.42 -24.73 1.90
N LEU A 427 -10.39 -24.12 1.20
CA LEU A 427 -11.54 -24.83 0.61
C LEU A 427 -11.15 -26.05 -0.24
N HIS A 428 -10.06 -25.95 -0.98
CA HIS A 428 -9.57 -26.98 -1.91
C HIS A 428 -8.57 -27.96 -1.27
N ALA A 429 -8.44 -27.94 0.07
CA ALA A 429 -7.58 -28.82 0.87
C ALA A 429 -6.12 -28.89 0.34
N PRO A 430 -5.36 -27.78 0.37
CA PRO A 430 -3.99 -27.77 -0.13
C PRO A 430 -3.07 -28.65 0.72
N ALA A 431 -2.00 -29.16 0.11
CA ALA A 431 -0.95 -29.88 0.82
C ALA A 431 -0.07 -28.94 1.66
N VAL A 432 0.13 -27.70 1.19
CA VAL A 432 0.88 -26.65 1.90
C VAL A 432 0.04 -25.39 2.03
N LEU A 433 -0.02 -24.81 3.22
CA LEU A 433 -0.69 -23.55 3.51
C LEU A 433 0.29 -22.54 4.10
N ALA A 434 0.52 -21.43 3.38
CA ALA A 434 1.34 -20.31 3.84
C ALA A 434 0.46 -19.11 4.23
N LEU A 435 0.64 -18.56 5.42
CA LEU A 435 -0.23 -17.52 5.96
C LEU A 435 0.61 -16.33 6.45
N ASP A 436 0.34 -15.14 5.94
CA ASP A 436 1.04 -13.91 6.35
C ASP A 436 0.11 -13.03 7.20
N GLU A 437 0.34 -13.01 8.51
CA GLU A 437 -0.43 -12.26 9.51
C GLU A 437 -1.95 -12.52 9.49
N PRO A 438 -2.43 -13.77 9.51
CA PRO A 438 -3.84 -14.10 9.24
C PRO A 438 -4.84 -13.64 10.31
N THR A 439 -4.38 -13.21 11.50
CA THR A 439 -5.23 -12.83 12.64
C THR A 439 -5.26 -11.34 12.96
N VAL A 440 -4.54 -10.51 12.21
CA VAL A 440 -4.42 -9.08 12.56
C VAL A 440 -5.75 -8.34 12.43
N GLY A 441 -6.08 -7.55 13.46
CA GLY A 441 -7.27 -6.71 13.51
C GLY A 441 -8.57 -7.50 13.69
N LEU A 442 -8.50 -8.78 14.06
CA LEU A 442 -9.68 -9.59 14.33
C LEU A 442 -10.14 -9.46 15.79
N ASP A 443 -11.45 -9.32 15.97
CA ASP A 443 -12.10 -9.53 17.27
C ASP A 443 -11.97 -11.01 17.71
N ARG A 444 -12.25 -11.31 18.99
CA ARG A 444 -12.08 -12.66 19.57
C ARG A 444 -12.87 -13.74 18.85
N HIS A 445 -14.09 -13.44 18.39
CA HIS A 445 -14.91 -14.43 17.70
C HIS A 445 -14.36 -14.74 16.31
N SER A 446 -14.03 -13.69 15.56
CA SER A 446 -13.40 -13.80 14.25
C SER A 446 -12.05 -14.52 14.35
N TRP A 447 -11.27 -14.21 15.38
CA TRP A 447 -10.00 -14.88 15.69
C TRP A 447 -10.19 -16.38 15.93
N ALA A 448 -11.14 -16.75 16.81
CA ALA A 448 -11.41 -18.16 17.14
C ALA A 448 -11.85 -18.96 15.91
N ALA A 449 -12.61 -18.33 15.00
CA ALA A 449 -13.03 -18.95 13.75
C ALA A 449 -11.85 -19.12 12.77
N VAL A 450 -11.01 -18.10 12.59
CA VAL A 450 -9.84 -18.16 11.68
C VAL A 450 -8.78 -19.13 12.18
N VAL A 451 -8.39 -19.04 13.45
CA VAL A 451 -7.41 -19.97 14.05
C VAL A 451 -7.99 -21.38 14.09
N GLY A 452 -9.28 -21.51 14.35
CA GLY A 452 -10.01 -22.77 14.26
C GLY A 452 -9.90 -23.40 12.87
N LEU A 453 -10.06 -22.60 11.82
CA LEU A 453 -9.93 -23.04 10.44
C LEU A 453 -8.51 -23.49 10.11
N ILE A 454 -7.51 -22.69 10.49
CA ILE A 454 -6.09 -22.99 10.30
C ILE A 454 -5.75 -24.33 10.97
N ARG A 455 -6.09 -24.48 12.26
CA ARG A 455 -5.83 -25.72 13.02
C ARG A 455 -6.59 -26.91 12.46
N SER A 456 -7.80 -26.72 11.96
CA SER A 456 -8.58 -27.80 11.34
C SER A 456 -7.94 -28.26 10.03
N ALA A 457 -7.46 -27.34 9.20
CA ALA A 457 -6.73 -27.67 7.98
C ALA A 457 -5.40 -28.39 8.29
N THR A 458 -4.65 -27.88 9.27
CA THR A 458 -3.44 -28.54 9.76
C THR A 458 -3.74 -29.96 10.21
N LYS A 459 -4.69 -30.16 11.14
CA LYS A 459 -5.05 -31.50 11.65
C LYS A 459 -5.56 -32.45 10.57
N ALA A 460 -6.16 -31.94 9.49
CA ALA A 460 -6.58 -32.74 8.35
C ALA A 460 -5.40 -33.25 7.49
N GLY A 461 -4.18 -32.73 7.69
CA GLY A 461 -2.95 -33.19 7.04
C GLY A 461 -2.22 -32.13 6.21
N THR A 462 -2.67 -30.87 6.23
CA THR A 462 -2.00 -29.77 5.53
C THR A 462 -0.74 -29.32 6.29
N ALA A 463 0.40 -29.26 5.60
CA ALA A 463 1.63 -28.67 6.15
C ALA A 463 1.48 -27.14 6.20
N THR A 464 1.49 -26.55 7.39
CA THR A 464 1.07 -25.15 7.59
C THR A 464 2.22 -24.31 8.12
N VAL A 465 2.42 -23.14 7.54
CA VAL A 465 3.37 -22.14 8.01
C VAL A 465 2.69 -20.78 8.14
N VAL A 466 2.88 -20.12 9.27
CA VAL A 466 2.26 -18.82 9.56
C VAL A 466 3.31 -17.82 10.02
N ALA A 467 3.45 -16.69 9.33
CA ALA A 467 4.12 -15.52 9.88
C ALA A 467 3.12 -14.78 10.76
N THR A 468 3.43 -14.60 12.04
CA THR A 468 2.53 -13.88 12.94
C THR A 468 3.22 -13.20 14.10
N HIS A 469 2.75 -12.00 14.42
CA HIS A 469 3.06 -11.29 15.67
C HIS A 469 2.11 -11.64 16.83
N ASP A 470 1.04 -12.38 16.54
CA ASP A 470 0.06 -12.85 17.51
C ASP A 470 0.63 -13.97 18.40
N GLU A 471 0.86 -13.66 19.67
CA GLU A 471 1.41 -14.61 20.64
C GLU A 471 0.45 -15.78 20.89
N ALA A 472 -0.86 -15.55 20.89
CA ALA A 472 -1.85 -16.60 21.14
C ALA A 472 -1.90 -17.63 20.01
N LEU A 473 -1.64 -17.21 18.76
CA LEU A 473 -1.49 -18.12 17.63
C LEU A 473 -0.11 -18.79 17.61
N ALA A 474 0.96 -18.05 17.89
CA ALA A 474 2.32 -18.58 17.94
C ALA A 474 2.46 -19.70 19.01
N HIS A 475 1.91 -19.51 20.21
CA HIS A 475 1.89 -20.52 21.27
C HIS A 475 1.09 -21.78 20.92
N ARG A 476 0.23 -21.73 19.89
CA ARG A 476 -0.54 -22.87 19.39
C ARG A 476 0.14 -23.58 18.21
N ALA A 477 1.30 -23.08 17.76
CA ALA A 477 2.12 -23.75 16.76
C ALA A 477 2.84 -24.95 17.38
N ASP A 478 3.05 -25.98 16.57
CA ASP A 478 3.77 -27.18 16.99
C ASP A 478 5.29 -26.93 17.01
N ARG A 479 5.75 -25.94 16.23
CA ARG A 479 7.14 -25.48 16.20
C ARG A 479 7.25 -23.99 15.85
N GLU A 480 8.23 -23.31 16.43
CA GLU A 480 8.61 -21.95 16.04
C GLU A 480 9.91 -21.95 15.23
N HIS A 481 9.98 -21.09 14.21
CA HIS A 481 11.18 -20.81 13.44
C HIS A 481 11.46 -19.31 13.48
N HIS A 482 12.60 -18.94 14.06
CA HIS A 482 12.99 -17.54 14.24
C HIS A 482 13.89 -17.10 13.09
N LEU A 483 13.43 -16.09 12.35
CA LEU A 483 14.13 -15.55 11.19
C LEU A 483 14.93 -14.32 11.59
N THR A 484 16.24 -14.40 11.45
CA THR A 484 17.14 -13.31 11.79
C THR A 484 17.22 -12.32 10.63
N PRO A 485 17.08 -11.01 10.85
CA PRO A 485 17.25 -10.03 9.79
C PRO A 485 18.67 -10.08 9.24
N VAL A 486 18.79 -10.10 7.91
CA VAL A 486 20.08 -9.95 7.24
C VAL A 486 20.59 -8.53 7.51
N PRO A 487 21.82 -8.34 8.04
CA PRO A 487 22.39 -7.03 8.27
C PRO A 487 22.36 -6.22 6.97
N THR A 488 21.70 -5.07 6.99
CA THR A 488 21.78 -4.11 5.90
C THR A 488 23.16 -3.48 5.93
N SER A 489 24.10 -4.03 5.17
CA SER A 489 25.39 -3.40 4.92
C SER A 489 25.14 -2.09 4.17
N GLY A 490 25.01 -0.98 4.91
CA GLY A 490 24.86 0.39 4.41
C GLY A 490 23.68 0.57 3.47
N GLU A 491 22.66 1.32 3.89
CA GLU A 491 21.80 1.99 2.92
C GLU A 491 22.71 2.84 2.04
N GLY A 492 23.04 2.31 0.87
CA GLY A 492 23.90 3.00 -0.07
C GLY A 492 23.21 4.31 -0.39
N ASP A 493 23.85 5.41 0.00
CA ASP A 493 23.61 6.73 -0.57
C ASP A 493 23.26 6.53 -2.03
N VAL A 494 22.08 7.02 -2.44
CA VAL A 494 21.70 7.07 -3.85
C VAL A 494 22.89 7.71 -4.54
N THR A 495 23.67 6.90 -5.29
CA THR A 495 24.91 7.38 -5.86
C THR A 495 24.58 8.65 -6.63
N PRO A 496 25.24 9.80 -6.31
CA PRO A 496 24.87 11.07 -6.88
C PRO A 496 24.90 10.92 -8.39
N THR A 497 23.81 11.32 -9.02
CA THR A 497 23.67 11.31 -10.47
C THR A 497 24.84 12.04 -11.11
N ARG A 498 25.73 11.27 -11.73
CA ARG A 498 26.75 11.82 -12.62
C ARG A 498 26.09 12.07 -13.97
N GLY A 499 26.31 13.26 -14.53
CA GLY A 499 25.69 13.71 -15.78
C GLY A 499 25.01 15.06 -15.61
N LEU A 500 24.72 15.72 -16.73
CA LEU A 500 24.06 17.02 -16.73
C LEU A 500 22.60 16.90 -16.32
N LEU A 501 21.88 15.88 -16.82
CA LEU A 501 20.45 15.70 -16.55
C LEU A 501 20.16 15.48 -15.06
N GLY A 502 20.98 14.70 -14.37
CA GLY A 502 20.74 14.42 -12.96
C GLY A 502 21.26 15.49 -12.00
N ARG A 503 21.91 16.55 -12.49
CA ARG A 503 22.26 17.76 -11.72
C ARG A 503 21.33 18.94 -12.03
N ALA A 504 20.58 18.85 -13.11
CA ALA A 504 19.60 19.85 -13.50
C ALA A 504 18.32 19.67 -12.68
N GLY A 505 17.66 20.79 -12.40
CA GLY A 505 16.35 20.82 -11.78
C GLY A 505 15.26 20.28 -12.72
N PRO A 506 14.18 19.75 -12.17
CA PRO A 506 13.14 19.05 -12.93
C PRO A 506 12.39 19.94 -13.93
N LEU A 507 12.28 21.24 -13.67
CA LEU A 507 11.63 22.18 -14.59
C LEU A 507 12.42 22.37 -15.90
N SER A 508 13.75 22.41 -15.85
CA SER A 508 14.59 22.56 -17.05
C SER A 508 14.56 21.29 -17.90
N LEU A 509 14.51 20.12 -17.24
CA LEU A 509 14.29 18.83 -17.90
C LEU A 509 12.95 18.80 -18.65
N LEU A 510 11.86 19.20 -18.00
CA LEU A 510 10.53 19.26 -18.61
C LEU A 510 10.50 20.27 -19.78
N ALA A 511 11.03 21.47 -19.58
CA ALA A 511 11.10 22.50 -20.62
C ALA A 511 11.90 22.00 -21.84
N GLY A 512 13.03 21.33 -21.61
CA GLY A 512 13.83 20.72 -22.68
C GLY A 512 13.07 19.66 -23.47
N ALA A 513 12.37 18.75 -22.79
CA ALA A 513 11.57 17.71 -23.44
C ALA A 513 10.41 18.30 -24.26
N VAL A 514 9.71 19.31 -23.72
CA VAL A 514 8.62 20.01 -24.42
C VAL A 514 9.14 20.72 -25.67
N LEU A 515 10.28 21.42 -25.56
CA LEU A 515 10.88 22.14 -26.70
C LEU A 515 11.23 21.21 -27.86
N VAL A 516 11.87 20.07 -27.56
CA VAL A 516 12.21 19.05 -28.57
C VAL A 516 10.95 18.42 -29.16
N THR A 517 9.95 18.13 -28.33
CA THR A 517 8.65 17.61 -28.79
C THR A 517 7.95 18.57 -29.76
N VAL A 518 7.85 19.85 -29.41
CA VAL A 518 7.19 20.86 -30.23
C VAL A 518 7.91 21.05 -31.57
N SER A 519 9.25 21.09 -31.56
CA SER A 519 10.04 21.10 -32.80
C SER A 519 9.78 19.85 -33.65
N GLY A 520 9.74 18.68 -33.03
CA GLY A 520 9.47 17.41 -33.71
C GLY A 520 8.13 17.37 -34.43
N LEU A 521 7.10 18.02 -33.89
CA LEU A 521 5.79 18.15 -34.54
C LEU A 521 5.85 18.97 -35.83
N ALA A 522 6.74 19.97 -35.89
CA ALA A 522 6.92 20.83 -37.06
C ALA A 522 8.01 20.34 -38.04
N ALA A 523 8.85 19.39 -37.61
CA ALA A 523 9.95 18.86 -38.41
C ALA A 523 9.45 17.87 -39.48
N SER A 524 9.94 18.03 -40.72
CA SER A 524 9.60 17.17 -41.85
C SER A 524 10.82 16.91 -42.73
N GLY A 525 10.75 15.82 -43.49
CA GLY A 525 11.85 15.35 -44.34
C GLY A 525 12.80 14.39 -43.60
N VAL A 526 13.21 13.33 -44.31
CA VAL A 526 14.04 12.26 -43.76
C VAL A 526 15.43 12.76 -43.34
N VAL A 527 16.11 13.55 -44.16
CA VAL A 527 17.46 14.05 -43.87
C VAL A 527 17.48 14.99 -42.64
N PRO A 528 16.59 16.00 -42.54
CA PRO A 528 16.42 16.80 -41.33
C PRO A 528 16.20 15.99 -40.06
N LEU A 529 15.27 15.02 -40.10
CA LEU A 529 14.92 14.20 -38.93
C LEU A 529 16.03 13.21 -38.56
N LEU A 530 16.74 12.65 -39.53
CA LEU A 530 17.89 11.78 -39.29
C LEU A 530 19.02 12.55 -38.59
N ALA A 531 19.32 13.77 -39.06
CA ALA A 531 20.29 14.65 -38.41
C ALA A 531 19.86 14.99 -36.98
N ALA A 532 18.59 15.36 -36.79
CA ALA A 532 18.04 15.67 -35.47
C ALA A 532 18.11 14.48 -34.50
N CYS A 533 17.72 13.28 -34.94
CA CYS A 533 17.84 12.05 -34.16
C CYS A 533 19.30 11.71 -33.82
N THR A 534 20.23 11.92 -34.76
CA THR A 534 21.67 11.69 -34.51
C THR A 534 22.20 12.63 -33.44
N VAL A 535 21.89 13.93 -33.56
CA VAL A 535 22.25 14.93 -32.55
C VAL A 535 21.61 14.63 -31.20
N MET A 536 20.34 14.23 -31.18
CA MET A 536 19.62 13.81 -29.97
C MET A 536 20.31 12.64 -29.26
N VAL A 537 20.74 11.60 -30.00
CA VAL A 537 21.45 10.45 -29.42
C VAL A 537 22.81 10.85 -28.86
N VAL A 538 23.59 11.65 -29.59
CA VAL A 538 24.94 12.09 -29.17
C VAL A 538 24.86 12.99 -27.94
N LEU A 539 24.07 14.07 -27.98
CA LEU A 539 23.89 14.97 -26.85
C LEU A 539 23.22 14.24 -25.68
N GLY A 540 22.23 13.37 -25.93
CA GLY A 540 21.59 12.57 -24.90
C GLY A 540 22.58 11.66 -24.16
N ALA A 541 23.50 11.00 -24.87
CA ALA A 541 24.54 10.17 -24.27
C ALA A 541 25.50 11.01 -23.39
N VAL A 542 25.90 12.20 -23.86
CA VAL A 542 26.74 13.14 -23.09
C VAL A 542 26.00 13.66 -21.85
N MET A 543 24.74 14.09 -21.99
CA MET A 543 23.93 14.65 -20.91
C MET A 543 23.61 13.60 -19.83
N THR A 544 23.50 12.32 -20.21
CA THR A 544 23.33 11.19 -19.28
C THR A 544 24.65 10.64 -18.71
N GLY A 545 25.80 11.14 -19.17
CA GLY A 545 27.11 10.63 -18.77
C GLY A 545 27.34 9.16 -19.13
N PHE A 546 26.75 8.69 -20.25
CA PHE A 546 26.84 7.31 -20.75
C PHE A 546 26.31 6.23 -19.79
N ARG A 547 25.44 6.59 -18.84
CA ARG A 547 24.88 5.66 -17.83
C ARG A 547 23.37 5.47 -17.93
N PHE A 548 22.86 5.40 -19.16
CA PHE A 548 21.44 5.14 -19.44
C PHE A 548 21.19 3.67 -19.77
N HIS A 549 20.18 3.05 -19.15
CA HIS A 549 19.85 1.64 -19.41
C HIS A 549 18.99 1.51 -20.68
N PRO A 550 19.51 0.93 -21.79
CA PRO A 550 18.85 1.00 -23.10
C PRO A 550 17.48 0.33 -23.14
N ALA A 551 17.23 -0.68 -22.28
CA ALA A 551 15.92 -1.34 -22.20
C ALA A 551 14.76 -0.37 -21.88
N ARG A 552 15.03 0.83 -21.32
CA ARG A 552 14.02 1.85 -21.07
C ARG A 552 13.45 2.46 -22.36
N LEU A 553 14.19 2.38 -23.47
CA LEU A 553 13.71 2.84 -24.77
C LEU A 553 12.81 1.80 -25.45
N LEU A 554 12.64 0.60 -24.90
CA LEU A 554 11.85 -0.46 -25.54
C LEU A 554 10.43 0.00 -25.93
N PRO A 555 9.64 0.69 -25.07
CA PRO A 555 8.35 1.22 -25.49
C PRO A 555 8.43 2.23 -26.64
N ALA A 556 9.44 3.10 -26.62
CA ALA A 556 9.67 4.07 -27.69
C ALA A 556 10.06 3.37 -29.00
N VAL A 557 10.92 2.35 -28.94
CA VAL A 557 11.31 1.52 -30.10
C VAL A 557 10.09 0.80 -30.67
N VAL A 558 9.25 0.21 -29.83
CA VAL A 558 8.00 -0.44 -30.27
C VAL A 558 7.08 0.58 -30.95
N ALA A 559 6.92 1.78 -30.38
CA ALA A 559 6.12 2.84 -31.00
C ALA A 559 6.67 3.27 -32.37
N VAL A 560 7.98 3.49 -32.47
CA VAL A 560 8.67 3.86 -33.71
C VAL A 560 8.49 2.78 -34.78
N LEU A 561 8.73 1.50 -34.42
CA LEU A 561 8.55 0.37 -35.34
C LEU A 561 7.10 0.18 -35.75
N SER A 562 6.15 0.34 -34.81
CA SER A 562 4.72 0.25 -35.10
C SER A 562 4.26 1.32 -36.09
N VAL A 563 4.73 2.56 -35.92
CA VAL A 563 4.40 3.69 -36.81
C VAL A 563 5.09 3.54 -38.17
N ALA A 564 6.34 3.07 -38.19
CA ALA A 564 7.03 2.75 -39.43
C ALA A 564 6.24 1.70 -40.23
N TRP A 565 5.88 0.60 -39.58
CA TRP A 565 5.13 -0.49 -40.19
C TRP A 565 3.76 -0.02 -40.69
N SER A 566 3.00 0.70 -39.87
CA SER A 566 1.65 1.15 -40.26
C SER A 566 1.68 2.09 -41.46
N ASN A 567 2.61 3.05 -41.50
CA ASN A 567 2.71 3.98 -42.62
C ASN A 567 3.21 3.30 -43.91
N TRP A 568 4.14 2.35 -43.79
CA TRP A 568 4.61 1.57 -44.94
C TRP A 568 3.48 0.73 -45.57
N VAL A 569 2.66 0.07 -44.74
CA VAL A 569 1.54 -0.75 -45.20
C VAL A 569 0.39 0.09 -45.78
N LEU A 570 0.13 1.27 -45.22
CA LEU A 570 -0.96 2.15 -45.67
C LEU A 570 -0.61 2.97 -46.92
N ALA A 571 0.67 3.13 -47.25
CA ALA A 571 1.09 3.76 -48.49
C ALA A 571 0.70 2.90 -49.70
N SER A 572 0.08 3.52 -50.71
CA SER A 572 -0.31 2.86 -51.96
C SER A 572 0.35 3.57 -53.15
N PRO A 573 1.42 2.99 -53.76
CA PRO A 573 2.12 1.76 -53.39
C PRO A 573 2.94 1.89 -52.08
N PRO A 574 3.37 0.77 -51.46
CA PRO A 574 4.19 0.82 -50.24
C PRO A 574 5.46 1.63 -50.46
N ASP A 575 5.61 2.71 -49.71
CA ASP A 575 6.73 3.65 -49.80
C ASP A 575 7.47 3.72 -48.47
N VAL A 576 8.80 3.57 -48.54
CA VAL A 576 9.69 3.58 -47.38
C VAL A 576 9.92 4.99 -46.88
N VAL A 577 9.85 6.01 -47.74
CA VAL A 577 10.19 7.39 -47.38
C VAL A 577 9.20 7.98 -46.35
N PRO A 578 7.87 7.94 -46.57
CA PRO A 578 6.90 8.44 -45.58
C PRO A 578 6.91 7.63 -44.28
N ALA A 579 7.14 6.31 -44.39
CA ALA A 579 7.25 5.42 -43.24
C ALA A 579 8.45 5.77 -42.36
N LEU A 580 9.62 5.97 -42.98
CA LEU A 580 10.84 6.36 -42.28
C LEU A 580 10.74 7.77 -41.70
N GLU A 581 10.13 8.71 -42.43
CA GLU A 581 9.88 10.06 -41.92
C GLU A 581 9.01 10.03 -40.66
N ALA A 582 7.89 9.32 -40.69
CA ALA A 582 7.00 9.19 -39.53
C ALA A 582 7.70 8.51 -38.35
N ALA A 583 8.48 7.44 -38.61
CA ALA A 583 9.25 6.73 -37.60
C ALA A 583 10.29 7.62 -36.91
N LEU A 584 11.09 8.36 -37.69
CA LEU A 584 12.10 9.29 -37.16
C LEU A 584 11.45 10.43 -36.38
N ARG A 585 10.30 10.96 -36.84
CA ARG A 585 9.56 11.99 -36.12
C ARG A 585 9.07 11.49 -34.75
N VAL A 586 8.50 10.29 -34.71
CA VAL A 586 8.08 9.66 -33.45
C VAL A 586 9.27 9.41 -32.53
N ALA A 587 10.40 8.94 -33.08
CA ALA A 587 11.62 8.76 -32.29
C ALA A 587 12.07 10.08 -31.65
N PHE A 588 12.11 11.16 -32.44
CA PHE A 588 12.52 12.49 -31.98
C PHE A 588 11.56 13.09 -30.94
N ILE A 589 10.26 12.80 -31.03
CA ILE A 589 9.26 13.27 -30.07
C ILE A 589 9.30 12.45 -28.77
N VAL A 590 9.35 11.11 -28.86
CA VAL A 590 9.11 10.22 -27.71
C VAL A 590 10.38 9.97 -26.90
N VAL A 591 11.53 9.80 -27.55
CA VAL A 591 12.79 9.42 -26.87
C VAL A 591 13.22 10.44 -25.81
N PRO A 592 13.22 11.77 -26.06
CA PRO A 592 13.60 12.76 -25.05
C PRO A 592 12.72 12.69 -23.80
N GLY A 593 11.41 12.49 -23.96
CA GLY A 593 10.47 12.35 -22.86
C GLY A 593 10.78 11.13 -21.99
N VAL A 594 11.04 9.96 -22.61
CA VAL A 594 11.41 8.73 -21.89
C VAL A 594 12.74 8.88 -21.15
N VAL A 595 13.72 9.54 -21.78
CA VAL A 595 15.02 9.82 -21.15
C VAL A 595 14.85 10.80 -19.99
N VAL A 596 14.17 11.92 -20.18
CA VAL A 596 13.93 12.93 -19.12
C VAL A 596 13.15 12.35 -17.94
N ALA A 597 12.08 11.59 -18.20
CA ALA A 597 11.27 10.96 -17.16
C ALA A 597 12.10 10.09 -16.20
N SER A 598 13.20 9.51 -16.70
CA SER A 598 14.13 8.70 -15.91
C SER A 598 14.99 9.48 -14.90
N PHE A 599 15.05 10.81 -15.01
CA PHE A 599 15.82 11.71 -14.15
C PHE A 599 14.94 12.72 -13.42
N LEU A 600 13.64 12.76 -13.73
CA LEU A 600 12.69 13.66 -13.11
C LEU A 600 12.52 13.28 -11.63
N ASP A 601 12.71 14.25 -10.74
CA ASP A 601 12.32 14.14 -9.33
C ASP A 601 10.91 14.73 -9.16
N PRO A 602 9.88 13.92 -8.85
CA PRO A 602 8.52 14.41 -8.66
C PRO A 602 8.41 15.47 -7.56
N THR A 603 9.13 15.31 -6.45
CA THR A 603 9.03 16.25 -5.32
C THR A 603 9.63 17.60 -5.70
N GLY A 604 10.84 17.63 -6.27
CA GLY A 604 11.44 18.85 -6.79
C GLY A 604 10.63 19.50 -7.92
N LEU A 605 9.95 18.71 -8.76
CA LEU A 605 9.07 19.25 -9.82
C LEU A 605 7.94 20.05 -9.21
N GLY A 606 7.32 19.52 -8.15
CA GLY A 606 6.30 20.22 -7.38
C GLY A 606 6.78 21.58 -6.91
N ASP A 607 7.95 21.62 -6.28
CA ASP A 607 8.54 22.85 -5.77
C ASP A 607 8.80 23.87 -6.88
N HIS A 608 9.32 23.45 -8.03
CA HIS A 608 9.53 24.36 -9.15
C HIS A 608 8.19 24.88 -9.72
N LEU A 609 7.20 24.02 -9.94
CA LEU A 609 5.91 24.45 -10.48
C LEU A 609 5.17 25.40 -9.54
N GLY A 610 5.14 25.09 -8.25
CA GLY A 610 4.49 25.93 -7.25
C GLY A 610 5.24 27.23 -6.98
N ARG A 611 6.55 27.15 -6.71
CA ARG A 611 7.35 28.30 -6.25
C ARG A 611 7.87 29.18 -7.39
N ARG A 612 8.28 28.60 -8.52
CA ARG A 612 8.86 29.36 -9.66
C ARG A 612 7.79 29.81 -10.65
N LEU A 613 6.89 28.92 -11.03
CA LEU A 613 5.83 29.25 -12.01
C LEU A 613 4.57 29.81 -11.36
N GLY A 614 4.45 29.74 -10.02
CA GLY A 614 3.26 30.23 -9.32
C GLY A 614 2.00 29.43 -9.61
N LEU A 615 2.13 28.16 -10.01
CA LEU A 615 0.97 27.32 -10.30
C LEU A 615 0.19 27.02 -9.02
N PRO A 616 -1.16 26.85 -9.10
CA PRO A 616 -1.98 26.54 -7.94
C PRO A 616 -1.49 25.28 -7.22
N ALA A 617 -1.40 25.33 -5.89
CA ALA A 617 -0.78 24.26 -5.10
C ALA A 617 -1.47 22.90 -5.23
N ARG A 618 -2.81 22.88 -5.22
CA ARG A 618 -3.61 21.64 -5.25
C ARG A 618 -3.32 20.75 -6.47
N PRO A 619 -3.47 21.23 -7.73
CA PRO A 619 -3.15 20.39 -8.89
C PRO A 619 -1.68 20.00 -8.95
N VAL A 620 -0.76 20.86 -8.49
CA VAL A 620 0.67 20.54 -8.43
C VAL A 620 0.90 19.38 -7.47
N LEU A 621 0.39 19.45 -6.24
CA LEU A 621 0.55 18.38 -5.24
C LEU A 621 -0.09 17.07 -5.70
N ALA A 622 -1.32 17.11 -6.23
CA ALA A 622 -1.98 15.92 -6.78
C ALA A 622 -1.15 15.26 -7.89
N MET A 623 -0.60 16.05 -8.82
CA MET A 623 0.28 15.56 -9.87
C MET A 623 1.56 14.94 -9.30
N THR A 624 2.22 15.61 -8.35
CA THR A 624 3.46 15.08 -7.75
C THR A 624 3.21 13.77 -7.02
N ALA A 625 2.11 13.67 -6.26
CA ALA A 625 1.75 12.46 -5.55
C ALA A 625 1.39 11.31 -6.52
N ALA A 626 0.72 11.63 -7.64
CA ALA A 626 0.45 10.66 -8.70
C ALA A 626 1.75 10.15 -9.38
N LEU A 627 2.68 11.05 -9.71
CA LEU A 627 3.97 10.69 -10.31
C LEU A 627 4.79 9.78 -9.41
N ARG A 628 4.81 10.02 -8.10
CA ARG A 628 5.52 9.17 -7.12
C ARG A 628 4.98 7.74 -7.09
N ARG A 629 3.67 7.57 -7.28
CA ARG A 629 3.04 6.25 -7.27
C ARG A 629 3.29 5.42 -8.52
N LEU A 630 3.82 6.02 -9.59
CA LEU A 630 4.17 5.28 -10.80
C LEU A 630 5.12 4.10 -10.53
N ASP A 631 5.98 4.22 -9.52
CA ASP A 631 6.93 3.19 -9.13
C ASP A 631 6.29 2.00 -8.39
N GLU A 632 5.15 2.22 -7.74
CA GLU A 632 4.44 1.18 -6.98
C GLU A 632 3.64 0.23 -7.88
N PHE A 633 3.21 0.67 -9.07
CA PHE A 633 2.38 -0.15 -9.97
C PHE A 633 3.04 -1.47 -10.35
N ALA A 634 4.37 -1.49 -10.51
CA ALA A 634 5.06 -2.72 -10.86
C ALA A 634 5.08 -3.72 -9.70
N ALA A 635 5.22 -3.24 -8.45
CA ALA A 635 5.13 -4.09 -7.26
C ALA A 635 3.70 -4.61 -7.07
N LEU A 636 2.71 -3.72 -7.19
CA LEU A 636 1.28 -4.06 -7.19
C LEU A 636 0.92 -5.11 -8.25
N TRP A 637 1.43 -4.94 -9.47
CA TRP A 637 1.22 -5.90 -10.54
C TRP A 637 1.75 -7.29 -10.18
N GLN A 638 2.96 -7.36 -9.61
CA GLN A 638 3.56 -8.63 -9.20
C GLN A 638 2.75 -9.30 -8.08
N GLU A 639 2.28 -8.53 -7.11
CA GLU A 639 1.44 -9.01 -6.02
C GLU A 639 0.11 -9.59 -6.53
N LEU A 640 -0.62 -8.83 -7.37
CA LEU A 640 -1.88 -9.25 -7.97
C LEU A 640 -1.69 -10.47 -8.90
N ALA A 641 -0.61 -10.51 -9.68
CA ALA A 641 -0.28 -11.64 -10.53
C ALA A 641 0.03 -12.90 -9.70
N GLY A 642 0.76 -12.73 -8.59
CA GLY A 642 1.10 -13.80 -7.65
C GLY A 642 -0.14 -14.38 -6.97
N ALA A 643 -0.99 -13.52 -6.41
CA ALA A 643 -2.25 -13.91 -5.79
C ALA A 643 -3.15 -14.70 -6.76
N ARG A 644 -3.30 -14.23 -8.00
CA ARG A 644 -4.04 -14.96 -9.05
C ARG A 644 -3.40 -16.29 -9.43
N ARG A 645 -2.06 -16.36 -9.48
CA ARG A 645 -1.35 -17.59 -9.82
C ARG A 645 -1.59 -18.68 -8.77
N VAL A 646 -1.54 -18.34 -7.48
CA VAL A 646 -1.83 -19.28 -6.37
C VAL A 646 -3.31 -19.69 -6.35
N ARG A 647 -4.21 -18.86 -6.86
CA ARG A 647 -5.64 -19.21 -7.03
C ARG A 647 -5.93 -20.06 -8.28
N GLY A 648 -4.93 -20.39 -9.10
CA GLY A 648 -5.12 -21.17 -10.33
C GLY A 648 -5.55 -20.33 -11.53
N LEU A 649 -5.65 -19.00 -11.37
CA LEU A 649 -6.17 -18.04 -12.34
C LEU A 649 -5.10 -17.45 -13.27
N GLY A 650 -3.96 -18.14 -13.41
CA GLY A 650 -2.89 -17.77 -14.33
C GLY A 650 -3.26 -18.05 -15.80
N PRO A 651 -2.49 -17.50 -16.76
CA PRO A 651 -2.74 -17.70 -18.18
C PRO A 651 -2.40 -19.14 -18.60
N THR A 652 -3.20 -19.72 -19.49
CA THR A 652 -2.91 -21.02 -20.14
C THR A 652 -2.02 -20.82 -21.38
N ARG A 653 -1.65 -21.91 -22.08
CA ARG A 653 -0.69 -21.89 -23.21
C ARG A 653 -1.17 -21.14 -24.48
N GLY A 654 -2.35 -20.50 -24.48
CA GLY A 654 -2.89 -19.77 -25.64
C GLY A 654 -2.75 -18.25 -25.59
N LEU A 655 -2.58 -17.60 -26.74
CA LEU A 655 -2.48 -16.14 -26.87
C LEU A 655 -3.74 -15.42 -26.37
N VAL A 656 -4.94 -15.93 -26.67
CA VAL A 656 -6.21 -15.36 -26.20
C VAL A 656 -6.33 -15.43 -24.68
N SER A 657 -5.91 -16.55 -24.07
CA SER A 657 -5.90 -16.71 -22.61
C SER A 657 -4.96 -15.72 -21.95
N ARG A 658 -3.77 -15.52 -22.52
CA ARG A 658 -2.83 -14.48 -22.07
C ARG A 658 -3.48 -13.10 -22.19
N GLY A 659 -4.07 -12.76 -23.33
CA GLY A 659 -4.77 -11.48 -23.52
C GLY A 659 -5.84 -11.21 -22.46
N ARG A 660 -6.72 -12.19 -22.18
CA ARG A 660 -7.76 -12.08 -21.13
C ARG A 660 -7.16 -11.95 -19.73
N TYR A 661 -6.11 -12.70 -19.42
CA TYR A 661 -5.41 -12.60 -18.14
C TYR A 661 -4.79 -11.21 -17.93
N TRP A 662 -4.11 -10.68 -18.95
CA TRP A 662 -3.55 -9.33 -18.94
C TRP A 662 -4.65 -8.28 -18.78
N ALA A 663 -5.76 -8.39 -19.51
CA ALA A 663 -6.89 -7.47 -19.35
C ALA A 663 -7.48 -7.50 -17.93
N GLY A 664 -7.66 -8.68 -17.35
CA GLY A 664 -8.13 -8.84 -15.97
C GLY A 664 -7.15 -8.29 -14.92
N LEU A 665 -5.84 -8.43 -15.14
CA LEU A 665 -4.82 -7.78 -14.32
C LEU A 665 -4.85 -6.26 -14.45
N CYS A 666 -4.95 -5.72 -15.66
CA CYS A 666 -5.06 -4.28 -15.87
C CYS A 666 -6.30 -3.71 -15.17
N PHE A 667 -7.46 -4.38 -15.26
CA PHE A 667 -8.68 -3.93 -14.59
C PHE A 667 -8.53 -3.93 -13.07
N THR A 668 -7.97 -4.99 -12.48
CA THR A 668 -7.75 -5.04 -11.02
C THR A 668 -6.72 -4.03 -10.57
N LEU A 669 -5.66 -3.82 -11.35
CA LEU A 669 -4.68 -2.77 -11.09
C LEU A 669 -5.36 -1.40 -11.08
N LEU A 670 -6.25 -1.12 -12.05
CA LEU A 670 -7.01 0.13 -12.12
C LEU A 670 -7.87 0.33 -10.87
N VAL A 671 -8.65 -0.69 -10.48
CA VAL A 671 -9.50 -0.64 -9.28
C VAL A 671 -8.68 -0.40 -8.01
N GLU A 672 -7.58 -1.12 -7.83
CA GLU A 672 -6.73 -0.96 -6.65
C GLU A 672 -6.02 0.39 -6.64
N SER A 673 -5.63 0.90 -7.81
CA SER A 673 -5.00 2.21 -7.94
C SER A 673 -5.98 3.33 -7.58
N LEU A 674 -7.25 3.21 -7.98
CA LEU A 674 -8.30 4.16 -7.60
C LEU A 674 -8.54 4.15 -6.09
N ARG A 675 -8.59 2.96 -5.48
CA ARG A 675 -8.76 2.81 -4.02
C ARG A 675 -7.58 3.41 -3.25
N ARG A 676 -6.35 3.10 -3.66
CA ARG A 676 -5.15 3.71 -3.12
C ARG A 676 -5.18 5.22 -3.25
N ALA A 677 -5.58 5.75 -4.41
CA ALA A 677 -5.70 7.18 -4.63
C ALA A 677 -6.68 7.80 -3.62
N GLY A 678 -7.85 7.18 -3.38
CA GLY A 678 -8.78 7.61 -2.33
C GLY A 678 -8.15 7.65 -0.93
N ARG A 679 -7.42 6.60 -0.53
CA ARG A 679 -6.73 6.57 0.79
C ARG A 679 -5.68 7.69 0.94
N LEU A 680 -4.98 8.00 -0.14
CA LEU A 680 -4.00 9.09 -0.18
C LEU A 680 -4.66 10.46 -0.14
N THR A 681 -5.78 10.66 -0.82
CA THR A 681 -6.57 11.91 -0.73
C THR A 681 -6.93 12.19 0.73
N VAL A 682 -7.48 11.19 1.43
CA VAL A 682 -7.80 11.31 2.86
C VAL A 682 -6.55 11.68 3.68
N ALA A 683 -5.40 11.07 3.41
CA ALA A 683 -4.15 11.40 4.11
C ALA A 683 -3.69 12.84 3.86
N MET A 684 -3.86 13.33 2.63
CA MET A 684 -3.53 14.71 2.25
C MET A 684 -4.50 15.70 2.89
N ASP A 685 -5.80 15.41 2.87
CA ASP A 685 -6.85 16.28 3.42
C ASP A 685 -6.81 16.39 4.94
N CYS A 686 -6.51 15.29 5.64
CA CYS A 686 -6.20 15.32 7.08
C CYS A 686 -4.96 16.16 7.43
N ARG A 687 -4.12 16.50 6.44
CA ARG A 687 -2.98 17.41 6.58
C ARG A 687 -3.22 18.74 5.85
N GLY A 688 -4.47 19.16 5.74
CA GLY A 688 -4.85 20.48 5.28
C GLY A 688 -4.72 20.69 3.77
N TYR A 689 -4.69 19.64 2.94
CA TYR A 689 -4.68 19.80 1.47
C TYR A 689 -5.85 20.65 0.94
N SER A 690 -7.04 20.47 1.51
CA SER A 690 -8.23 21.29 1.23
C SER A 690 -8.37 22.54 2.10
N ALA A 691 -7.40 22.85 2.97
CA ALA A 691 -7.45 24.05 3.79
C ALA A 691 -7.55 25.33 2.92
N PRO A 692 -8.28 26.36 3.38
CA PRO A 692 -8.34 27.64 2.69
C PRO A 692 -7.03 28.42 2.89
N GLY A 693 -6.59 29.13 1.85
CA GLY A 693 -5.43 30.02 1.91
C GLY A 693 -4.21 29.54 1.10
N PRO A 694 -3.13 30.35 1.09
CA PRO A 694 -1.91 30.03 0.36
C PRO A 694 -1.06 28.99 1.08
N ARG A 695 -0.45 28.10 0.30
CA ARG A 695 0.54 27.12 0.78
C ARG A 695 1.94 27.74 0.81
N THR A 696 2.69 27.47 1.88
CA THR A 696 4.14 27.74 1.95
C THR A 696 4.91 26.63 1.24
N TRP A 697 5.91 27.00 0.44
CA TRP A 697 6.81 26.04 -0.22
C TRP A 697 8.17 26.03 0.50
N LEU A 698 8.40 25.02 1.34
CA LEU A 698 9.67 24.88 2.08
C LEU A 698 10.82 24.46 1.14
N GLY A 699 10.51 23.67 0.11
CA GLY A 699 11.48 23.23 -0.88
C GLY A 699 12.18 24.39 -1.58
N GLU A 700 13.49 24.27 -1.72
CA GLU A 700 14.28 25.19 -2.52
C GLU A 700 14.11 24.82 -4.00
N ALA A 701 13.79 25.81 -4.84
CA ALA A 701 13.70 25.66 -6.30
C ALA A 701 14.76 26.51 -7.01
N PRO A 702 16.08 26.25 -6.78
CA PRO A 702 17.13 27.02 -7.40
C PRO A 702 17.17 26.74 -8.91
N TRP A 703 17.45 27.78 -9.70
CA TRP A 703 17.83 27.61 -11.09
C TRP A 703 19.34 27.67 -11.18
N THR A 704 19.97 26.56 -11.52
CA THR A 704 21.42 26.37 -11.51
C THR A 704 22.03 26.55 -12.90
N ARG A 705 23.37 26.54 -13.00
CA ARG A 705 24.06 26.54 -14.30
C ARG A 705 23.77 25.28 -15.12
N SER A 706 23.54 24.15 -14.44
CA SER A 706 23.18 22.89 -15.10
C SER A 706 21.83 22.98 -15.81
N ASP A 707 20.87 23.69 -15.21
CA ASP A 707 19.54 23.94 -15.81
C ASP A 707 19.66 24.68 -17.14
N THR A 708 20.42 25.77 -17.15
CA THR A 708 20.66 26.55 -18.37
C THR A 708 21.34 25.70 -19.44
N ALA A 709 22.33 24.89 -19.08
CA ALA A 709 23.00 24.01 -20.03
C ALA A 709 22.06 22.93 -20.62
N VAL A 710 21.14 22.35 -19.82
CA VAL A 710 20.13 21.41 -20.34
C VAL A 710 19.23 22.09 -21.36
N VAL A 711 18.72 23.29 -21.05
CA VAL A 711 17.86 24.04 -21.98
C VAL A 711 18.61 24.38 -23.26
N LEU A 712 19.86 24.82 -23.19
CA LEU A 712 20.68 25.11 -24.38
C LEU A 712 20.91 23.87 -25.25
N CYS A 713 21.19 22.71 -24.66
CA CYS A 713 21.27 21.45 -25.41
C CYS A 713 19.93 21.11 -26.08
N ALA A 714 18.80 21.30 -25.39
CA ALA A 714 17.48 21.05 -25.95
C ALA A 714 17.13 22.03 -27.10
N VAL A 715 17.49 23.31 -26.97
CA VAL A 715 17.37 24.30 -28.05
C VAL A 715 18.19 23.86 -29.26
N THR A 716 19.42 23.40 -29.03
CA THR A 716 20.29 22.90 -30.10
C THR A 716 19.63 21.72 -30.83
N MET A 717 19.11 20.73 -30.09
CA MET A 717 18.37 19.60 -30.67
C MET A 717 17.16 20.07 -31.48
N ALA A 718 16.36 21.00 -30.93
CA ALA A 718 15.14 21.51 -31.54
C ALA A 718 15.39 22.34 -32.83
N VAL A 719 16.53 23.02 -32.94
CA VAL A 719 16.82 23.88 -34.09
C VAL A 719 17.40 23.10 -35.28
N VAL A 720 18.14 22.02 -35.03
CA VAL A 720 18.81 21.19 -36.05
C VAL A 720 17.92 20.78 -37.23
N PRO A 721 16.72 20.18 -37.06
CA PRO A 721 15.91 19.76 -38.20
C PRO A 721 15.50 20.93 -39.09
N HIS A 722 15.23 22.10 -38.51
CA HIS A 722 14.83 23.28 -39.26
C HIS A 722 16.01 23.92 -40.00
N LEU A 723 17.20 23.92 -39.41
CA LEU A 723 18.42 24.40 -40.07
C LEU A 723 18.81 23.49 -41.25
N VAL A 724 18.82 22.17 -41.04
CA VAL A 724 19.16 21.21 -42.10
C VAL A 724 18.19 21.33 -43.27
N ARG A 725 16.90 21.56 -43.00
CA ARG A 725 15.89 21.81 -44.03
C ARG A 725 16.03 23.18 -44.72
N ALA A 726 16.59 24.18 -44.05
CA ALA A 726 16.81 25.50 -44.66
C ALA A 726 18.08 25.54 -45.53
N LEU A 727 19.04 24.65 -45.27
CA LEU A 727 20.35 24.60 -45.93
C LEU A 727 20.42 23.60 -47.11
N GLY A 728 19.48 22.67 -47.20
CA GLY A 728 19.37 21.70 -48.29
C GLY A 728 17.99 21.78 -48.93
#